data_AF-A0A426QLT4-F1
#
_entry.id   AF-A0A426QLT4-F1
#
_cell.length_a   1.000
_cell.length_b   1.000
_cell.length_c   1.000
_cell.angle_alpha   90.00
_cell.angle_beta   90.00
_cell.angle_gamma   90.00
#
_symmetry.space_group_name_H-M   'P 1'
#
loop_
_entity.id
_entity.type
_entity.pdbx_description
1 polymer ?
#
loop_
_entity_poly.entity_id
_entity_poly.type
_entity_poly.pdbx_seq_one_letter_code
_entity_poly.pdbx_strand_id
1 'polypeptide(L)'
;MRTSRAVSWRSTRARCRPTGASPSTVSPTASAPWAAVRSRSGRGGDLRRLTLAIPTTGRTLDGAVTDSNGDFVAAQEITEVAGGGLLRVGLGGDMQDSLFYLGDGVADIRVAGTAGAGDLGRPLEIVAGGDSRVRVTSGGDLDIARMQDFGMVAISPSQGLRIGESATYFDNAFYTYTETASLDLRALAGDLSLSGTAGDSNALAPNFRAASLSADLRILENMTQLPAARGQLDLLAGRDLRVLTQAVRIRLRQSDQDRVLLPDVQTPTGSLSNLRLHAEVPVHLGDPRPNLMVARGGSIETAGTPFWELDLAKASHVQAGRDILNVSAKVQNTNATDISSFIAGRDIRQLTQRDPATGEFLTFKEDSDLVSQFEIAGPGVAEFLAGRSIRLGTSDGIETVGNIKNRFLADTGARLITMAGLGGDPDYAGFIQAYLVDGVDTGGQADVVDYREALAAFLQTRDVAFTAGDPVAAFRGLARREQRQFLSEILFTELRESGVYAQTSGTEDFSRGFAAIDTLFPQRDPDGGISMLLSQVQTLDGGGIDMLVPGGGINAGAASDTLIDKGASELGIVAAQAGDVNILVDGDLLVNSTRVFALQGDLLVWSSNGGIDAGKGAKTVTSIPAPITRIGPSGETVIEFPPAVEGSGLQGVNAFLFAPRGAINAGDAGIRTSGNLTLAATEVIGADNIDVGGVSVGVPAASAGVGAGFVGAGNAASSTSKLAEESTGSIGGGGDEEETGQQAAVGILSVKVVGFGDCPANDPDCGR
;
A
#
# COMPACT_ATOMS: atom_id res chain seq x y z
N MET A 1 14.59 56.05 -25.22
CA MET A 1 13.31 56.76 -24.96
C MET A 1 12.25 56.24 -25.93
N ARG A 2 11.36 55.34 -25.48
CA ARG A 2 10.13 54.96 -26.21
C ARG A 2 9.11 54.41 -25.20
N THR A 3 8.19 55.30 -24.82
CA THR A 3 6.79 55.09 -24.44
C THR A 3 6.38 53.76 -23.81
N SER A 4 6.27 53.74 -22.48
CA SER A 4 5.45 52.79 -21.73
C SER A 4 3.97 53.02 -22.05
N ARG A 5 3.25 51.96 -22.42
CA ARG A 5 1.78 52.00 -22.54
C ARG A 5 1.17 51.77 -21.15
N ALA A 6 0.26 52.66 -20.77
CA ALA A 6 -0.45 52.64 -19.50
C ALA A 6 -1.31 51.38 -19.34
N VAL A 7 -1.09 50.64 -18.25
CA VAL A 7 -2.02 49.64 -17.73
C VAL A 7 -3.20 50.38 -17.10
N SER A 8 -4.42 50.12 -17.57
CA SER A 8 -5.62 50.76 -17.00
C SER A 8 -6.02 50.06 -15.69
N TRP A 9 -5.90 50.77 -14.57
CA TRP A 9 -6.44 50.37 -13.28
C TRP A 9 -7.85 50.95 -13.12
N ARG A 10 -8.88 50.12 -12.98
CA ARG A 10 -10.19 50.56 -12.49
C ARG A 10 -10.37 50.03 -11.06
N SER A 11 -10.24 50.91 -10.08
CA SER A 11 -10.82 50.70 -8.75
C SER A 11 -12.17 51.40 -8.69
N THR A 12 -13.22 50.68 -8.34
CA THR A 12 -14.56 51.26 -8.14
C THR A 12 -14.59 51.83 -6.72
N ARG A 13 -14.42 53.15 -6.56
CA ARG A 13 -14.68 53.81 -5.26
C ARG A 13 -16.18 54.07 -5.11
N ALA A 14 -16.83 53.39 -4.16
CA ALA A 14 -18.14 53.81 -3.67
C ALA A 14 -17.97 55.06 -2.78
N ARG A 15 -18.66 56.16 -3.11
CA ARG A 15 -18.72 57.37 -2.26
C ARG A 15 -19.86 57.19 -1.25
N CYS A 16 -19.54 57.09 0.04
CA CYS A 16 -20.53 57.31 1.09
C CYS A 16 -20.74 58.82 1.30
N ARG A 17 -21.98 59.29 1.13
CA ARG A 17 -22.42 60.63 1.59
C ARG A 17 -23.00 60.46 3.00
N PRO A 18 -22.64 61.28 4.00
CA PRO A 18 -23.26 61.21 5.31
C PRO A 18 -24.58 62.00 5.28
N THR A 19 -25.71 61.33 5.45
CA THR A 19 -26.96 61.96 5.90
C THR A 19 -27.11 61.63 7.38
N GLY A 20 -27.13 62.67 8.22
CA GLY A 20 -27.20 62.53 9.67
C GLY A 20 -28.52 61.98 10.16
N ALA A 21 -28.45 60.99 11.05
CA ALA A 21 -29.41 60.69 12.10
C ALA A 21 -28.75 59.68 13.08
N SER A 22 -28.83 59.95 14.38
CA SER A 22 -28.44 59.03 15.48
C SER A 22 -29.69 58.32 16.05
N PRO A 23 -29.56 57.37 17.00
CA PRO A 23 -29.34 55.96 16.72
C PRO A 23 -30.52 55.12 17.25
N SER A 24 -31.01 54.15 16.46
CA SER A 24 -31.75 53.01 17.02
C SER A 24 -31.63 51.81 16.07
N THR A 25 -31.13 50.71 16.64
CA THR A 25 -31.31 49.31 16.22
C THR A 25 -31.35 49.03 14.71
N VAL A 26 -30.22 48.60 14.14
CA VAL A 26 -30.15 47.90 12.86
C VAL A 26 -29.31 46.63 13.01
N SER A 27 -29.88 45.51 12.58
CA SER A 27 -29.35 44.14 12.57
C SER A 27 -27.99 43.99 11.85
N PRO A 28 -27.18 42.96 12.19
CA PRO A 28 -25.90 42.70 11.54
C PRO A 28 -26.14 41.86 10.27
N THR A 29 -26.51 42.50 9.17
CA THR A 29 -26.44 41.90 7.82
C THR A 29 -25.93 42.93 6.84
N ALA A 30 -24.64 43.26 6.94
CA ALA A 30 -23.94 44.04 5.94
C ALA A 30 -22.67 43.31 5.54
N SER A 31 -22.79 42.43 4.54
CA SER A 31 -21.66 41.85 3.81
C SER A 31 -20.74 42.96 3.30
N ALA A 32 -19.49 42.96 3.76
CA ALA A 32 -18.43 43.86 3.32
C ALA A 32 -18.14 43.72 1.80
N PRO A 33 -17.60 44.75 1.13
CA PRO A 33 -17.52 44.79 -0.33
C PRO A 33 -16.43 43.85 -0.85
N TRP A 34 -16.84 42.94 -1.75
CA TRP A 34 -15.99 42.10 -2.60
C TRP A 34 -14.92 42.94 -3.33
N ALA A 35 -13.64 42.74 -2.99
CA ALA A 35 -12.54 43.28 -3.77
C ALA A 35 -12.33 42.42 -5.04
N ALA A 36 -12.50 43.01 -6.22
CA ALA A 36 -12.20 42.36 -7.49
C ALA A 36 -10.97 43.01 -8.12
N VAL A 37 -9.87 42.26 -8.21
CA VAL A 37 -8.65 42.68 -8.91
C VAL A 37 -8.59 41.98 -10.26
N ARG A 38 -8.61 42.75 -11.35
CA ARG A 38 -8.39 42.26 -12.71
C ARG A 38 -7.14 42.88 -13.29
N SER A 39 -6.17 42.03 -13.66
CA SER A 39 -5.02 42.43 -14.46
C SER A 39 -5.07 41.70 -15.81
N ARG A 40 -4.93 42.46 -16.90
CA ARG A 40 -4.79 41.93 -18.27
C ARG A 40 -3.60 42.63 -18.93
N SER A 41 -2.61 41.85 -19.32
CA SER A 41 -1.58 42.30 -20.27
C SER A 41 -2.06 42.06 -21.70
N GLY A 42 -1.64 42.90 -22.65
CA GLY A 42 -1.96 42.74 -24.07
C GLY A 42 -1.35 41.48 -24.69
N ARG A 43 -1.70 41.17 -25.95
CA ARG A 43 -1.13 40.04 -26.70
C ARG A 43 0.41 40.14 -26.71
N GLY A 44 1.09 39.15 -26.13
CA GLY A 44 2.55 38.99 -26.13
C GLY A 44 3.34 39.78 -25.09
N GLY A 45 2.70 40.39 -24.08
CA GLY A 45 3.44 41.07 -23.01
C GLY A 45 3.73 40.15 -21.83
N ASP A 46 5.00 40.01 -21.46
CA ASP A 46 5.45 39.32 -20.25
C ASP A 46 5.14 40.14 -18.99
N LEU A 47 5.11 39.46 -17.85
CA LEU A 47 4.97 40.08 -16.53
C LEU A 47 6.06 39.55 -15.61
N ARG A 48 6.82 40.46 -15.02
CA ARG A 48 7.93 40.14 -14.12
C ARG A 48 7.73 40.83 -12.77
N ARG A 49 8.05 40.14 -11.68
CA ARG A 49 8.10 40.70 -10.31
C ARG A 49 6.76 41.29 -9.84
N LEU A 50 5.67 40.58 -10.11
CA LEU A 50 4.36 40.99 -9.62
C LEU A 50 4.11 40.39 -8.24
N THR A 51 3.79 41.26 -7.28
CA THR A 51 3.20 40.85 -6.02
C THR A 51 1.76 41.34 -5.96
N LEU A 52 0.79 40.43 -5.81
CA LEU A 52 -0.60 40.77 -5.56
C LEU A 52 -1.09 40.14 -4.27
N ALA A 53 -1.77 40.93 -3.45
CA ALA A 53 -2.35 40.49 -2.19
C ALA A 53 -3.86 40.77 -2.17
N ILE A 54 -4.65 39.75 -1.81
CA ILE A 54 -6.04 39.87 -1.37
C ILE A 54 -6.07 39.40 0.09
N PRO A 55 -5.69 40.27 1.04
CA PRO A 55 -5.61 39.87 2.43
C PRO A 55 -7.00 39.71 3.06
N THR A 56 -7.08 38.87 4.08
CA THR A 56 -8.11 38.93 5.10
C THR A 56 -7.55 39.68 6.30
N THR A 57 -8.44 40.27 7.09
CA THR A 57 -8.11 40.94 8.34
C THR A 57 -8.90 40.29 9.46
N GLY A 58 -8.21 39.81 10.49
CA GLY A 58 -8.81 39.35 11.73
C GLY A 58 -8.70 40.43 12.82
N ARG A 59 -9.73 40.58 13.65
CA ARG A 59 -9.63 41.35 14.91
C ARG A 59 -10.25 40.56 16.06
N THR A 60 -9.65 40.63 17.24
CA THR A 60 -10.29 40.15 18.47
C THR A 60 -11.35 41.15 18.90
N LEU A 61 -12.54 40.67 19.30
CA LEU A 61 -13.62 41.55 19.76
C LEU A 61 -13.41 41.99 21.22
N ASP A 62 -12.67 41.21 22.01
CA ASP A 62 -12.39 41.46 23.43
C ASP A 62 -11.24 42.46 23.69
N GLY A 63 -10.53 42.89 22.64
CA GLY A 63 -9.28 43.64 22.81
C GLY A 63 -8.16 42.78 23.39
N ALA A 64 -7.15 43.41 24.00
CA ALA A 64 -6.07 42.69 24.68
C ALA A 64 -6.39 42.55 26.16
N VAL A 65 -6.55 41.31 26.63
CA VAL A 65 -6.81 41.00 28.04
C VAL A 65 -5.48 40.68 28.73
N THR A 66 -5.21 41.32 29.86
CA THR A 66 -4.06 41.00 30.70
C THR A 66 -4.52 40.52 32.07
N ASP A 67 -3.79 39.59 32.68
CA ASP A 67 -4.01 39.19 34.06
C ASP A 67 -3.58 40.30 35.04
N SER A 68 -3.67 40.01 36.35
CA SER A 68 -3.28 40.93 37.41
C SER A 68 -1.78 41.29 37.43
N ASN A 69 -0.94 40.53 36.73
CA ASN A 69 0.49 40.78 36.59
C ASN A 69 0.83 41.60 35.33
N GLY A 70 -0.17 41.86 34.48
CA GLY A 70 0.02 42.52 33.19
C GLY A 70 0.42 41.57 32.07
N ASP A 71 0.37 40.26 32.31
CA ASP A 71 0.65 39.24 31.31
C ASP A 71 -0.59 39.04 30.43
N PHE A 72 -0.40 38.97 29.11
CA PHE A 72 -1.53 38.71 28.21
C PHE A 72 -2.16 37.34 28.48
N VAL A 73 -3.47 37.32 28.68
CA VAL A 73 -4.26 36.10 28.82
C VAL A 73 -5.13 35.89 27.59
N ALA A 74 -5.38 34.63 27.26
CA ALA A 74 -6.23 34.26 26.13
C ALA A 74 -7.62 34.91 26.26
N ALA A 75 -8.03 35.66 25.23
CA ALA A 75 -9.37 36.24 25.14
C ALA A 75 -10.43 35.13 25.11
N GLN A 76 -11.64 35.40 25.63
CA GLN A 76 -12.67 34.37 25.80
C GLN A 76 -13.65 34.28 24.62
N GLU A 77 -13.74 35.24 23.68
CA GLU A 77 -14.54 35.05 22.45
C GLU A 77 -14.07 35.76 21.15
N ILE A 78 -14.35 35.04 20.04
CA ILE A 78 -14.51 35.35 18.60
C ILE A 78 -13.55 36.38 17.98
N THR A 79 -12.62 35.87 17.17
CA THR A 79 -11.91 36.65 16.15
C THR A 79 -12.86 36.91 14.97
N GLU A 80 -13.22 38.17 14.74
CA GLU A 80 -13.94 38.56 13.53
C GLU A 80 -12.93 38.59 12.37
N VAL A 81 -13.08 37.64 11.43
CA VAL A 81 -12.31 37.62 10.19
C VAL A 81 -13.17 38.20 9.07
N ALA A 82 -12.67 39.26 8.45
CA ALA A 82 -13.31 39.90 7.30
C ALA A 82 -12.30 40.06 6.16
N GLY A 83 -12.75 39.90 4.93
CA GLY A 83 -11.92 40.09 3.74
C GLY A 83 -12.09 38.99 2.72
N GLY A 84 -11.02 38.75 1.95
CA GLY A 84 -11.07 37.88 0.79
C GLY A 84 -11.65 38.57 -0.44
N GLY A 85 -11.72 37.85 -1.55
CA GLY A 85 -12.18 38.43 -2.80
C GLY A 85 -11.90 37.60 -4.04
N LEU A 86 -11.98 38.24 -5.20
CA LEU A 86 -11.76 37.59 -6.49
C LEU A 86 -10.52 38.18 -7.17
N LEU A 87 -9.49 37.35 -7.34
CA LEU A 87 -8.32 37.63 -8.16
C LEU A 87 -8.48 36.99 -9.54
N ARG A 88 -8.39 37.78 -10.60
CA ARG A 88 -8.27 37.26 -11.98
C ARG A 88 -7.07 37.88 -12.68
N VAL A 89 -6.13 37.03 -13.09
CA VAL A 89 -4.95 37.42 -13.86
C VAL A 89 -4.98 36.71 -15.20
N GLY A 90 -4.87 37.47 -16.29
CA GLY A 90 -4.75 36.93 -17.64
C GLY A 90 -3.53 37.53 -18.34
N LEU A 91 -2.58 36.68 -18.72
CA LEU A 91 -1.32 37.05 -19.31
C LEU A 91 -1.11 36.35 -20.65
N GLY A 92 -0.73 37.12 -21.67
CA GLY A 92 -0.48 36.59 -23.02
C GLY A 92 0.96 36.12 -23.28
N GLY A 93 1.92 36.50 -22.43
CA GLY A 93 3.31 36.06 -22.46
C GLY A 93 3.69 35.29 -21.20
N ASP A 94 4.93 35.42 -20.74
CA ASP A 94 5.48 34.70 -19.59
C ASP A 94 5.27 35.44 -18.26
N MET A 95 5.04 34.70 -17.18
CA MET A 95 5.00 35.20 -15.80
C MET A 95 6.27 34.80 -15.05
N GLN A 96 7.00 35.77 -14.51
CA GLN A 96 8.29 35.54 -13.86
C GLN A 96 8.37 36.21 -12.48
N ASP A 97 9.07 35.57 -11.53
CA ASP A 97 9.42 36.14 -10.22
C ASP A 97 8.23 36.70 -9.43
N SER A 98 7.08 36.01 -9.45
CA SER A 98 5.81 36.56 -8.96
C SER A 98 5.30 35.88 -7.67
N LEU A 99 4.59 36.65 -6.84
CA LEU A 99 4.03 36.21 -5.55
C LEU A 99 2.55 36.58 -5.46
N PHE A 100 1.72 35.61 -5.08
CA PHE A 100 0.31 35.81 -4.80
C PHE A 100 0.00 35.49 -3.35
N TYR A 101 -0.63 36.43 -2.66
CA TYR A 101 -1.08 36.29 -1.27
C TYR A 101 -2.59 36.38 -1.21
N LEU A 102 -3.24 35.37 -0.66
CA LEU A 102 -4.69 35.28 -0.47
C LEU A 102 -4.99 34.91 0.98
N GLY A 103 -5.63 35.78 1.73
CA GLY A 103 -6.12 35.41 3.06
C GLY A 103 -7.34 34.48 2.98
N ASP A 104 -8.22 34.73 2.00
CA ASP A 104 -9.40 33.94 1.64
C ASP A 104 -9.88 34.34 0.22
N GLY A 105 -10.75 33.55 -0.41
CA GLY A 105 -11.46 33.90 -1.63
C GLY A 105 -11.11 33.04 -2.86
N VAL A 106 -11.12 33.62 -4.06
CA VAL A 106 -10.94 32.88 -5.31
C VAL A 106 -9.86 33.52 -6.17
N ALA A 107 -8.88 32.75 -6.62
CA ALA A 107 -7.90 33.16 -7.62
C ALA A 107 -8.01 32.32 -8.89
N ASP A 108 -7.98 33.00 -10.04
CA ASP A 108 -7.91 32.38 -11.36
C ASP A 108 -6.81 33.08 -12.17
N ILE A 109 -5.66 32.42 -12.26
CA ILE A 109 -4.43 32.91 -12.90
C ILE A 109 -4.22 32.11 -14.19
N ARG A 110 -4.28 32.79 -15.34
CA ARG A 110 -4.02 32.18 -16.65
C ARG A 110 -2.83 32.87 -17.32
N VAL A 111 -1.83 32.06 -17.66
CA VAL A 111 -0.60 32.46 -18.35
C VAL A 111 -0.53 31.67 -19.65
N ALA A 112 -0.43 32.37 -20.79
CA ALA A 112 -0.36 31.71 -22.10
C ALA A 112 1.04 31.15 -22.40
N GLY A 113 2.10 31.79 -21.87
CA GLY A 113 3.47 31.30 -21.92
C GLY A 113 3.82 30.44 -20.70
N THR A 114 5.05 30.56 -20.22
CA THR A 114 5.56 29.89 -19.01
C THR A 114 5.32 30.74 -17.76
N ALA A 115 5.04 30.09 -16.63
CA ALA A 115 4.95 30.72 -15.32
C ALA A 115 6.02 30.12 -14.39
N GLY A 116 7.08 30.86 -14.11
CA GLY A 116 8.22 30.31 -13.38
C GLY A 116 9.24 31.35 -12.94
N ALA A 117 10.49 30.93 -12.80
CA ALA A 117 11.57 31.83 -12.39
C ALA A 117 11.98 32.79 -13.51
N GLY A 118 12.29 34.04 -13.15
CA GLY A 118 12.95 35.01 -14.02
C GLY A 118 14.40 35.22 -13.62
N ASP A 119 14.90 36.44 -13.84
CA ASP A 119 16.29 36.81 -13.54
C ASP A 119 16.62 36.73 -12.04
N LEU A 120 15.60 36.75 -11.16
CA LEU A 120 15.80 36.61 -9.71
C LEU A 120 15.85 35.14 -9.24
N GLY A 121 15.61 34.18 -10.14
CA GLY A 121 15.60 32.77 -9.79
C GLY A 121 14.46 32.40 -8.83
N ARG A 122 13.37 33.18 -8.79
CA ARG A 122 12.23 32.94 -7.88
C ARG A 122 11.04 32.41 -8.67
N PRO A 123 10.76 31.11 -8.64
CA PRO A 123 9.53 30.59 -9.24
C PRO A 123 8.28 31.14 -8.57
N LEU A 124 7.11 30.77 -9.08
CA LEU A 124 5.83 31.28 -8.61
C LEU A 124 5.58 30.90 -7.14
N GLU A 125 5.28 31.89 -6.29
CA GLU A 125 4.91 31.67 -4.90
C GLU A 125 3.42 31.93 -4.68
N ILE A 126 2.74 31.01 -3.98
CA ILE A 126 1.33 31.11 -3.62
C ILE A 126 1.19 30.90 -2.11
N VAL A 127 0.71 31.93 -1.43
CA VAL A 127 0.31 31.87 -0.02
C VAL A 127 -1.20 32.05 0.02
N ALA A 128 -1.92 31.06 0.52
CA ALA A 128 -3.38 31.07 0.57
C ALA A 128 -3.87 30.58 1.94
N GLY A 129 -5.09 30.92 2.35
CA GLY A 129 -5.72 30.31 3.53
C GLY A 129 -7.23 30.48 3.54
N GLY A 130 -7.88 30.19 4.66
CA GLY A 130 -9.35 30.17 4.73
C GLY A 130 -9.96 29.19 3.74
N ASP A 131 -11.07 29.59 3.09
CA ASP A 131 -11.77 28.83 2.04
C ASP A 131 -11.19 29.11 0.63
N SER A 132 -9.91 29.48 0.55
CA SER A 132 -9.29 29.89 -0.71
C SER A 132 -9.40 28.82 -1.79
N ARG A 133 -9.90 29.23 -2.97
CA ARG A 133 -9.92 28.41 -4.20
C ARG A 133 -9.02 29.02 -5.25
N VAL A 134 -7.83 28.46 -5.40
CA VAL A 134 -6.79 28.95 -6.30
C VAL A 134 -6.68 28.04 -7.52
N ARG A 135 -6.78 28.62 -8.71
CA ARG A 135 -6.47 27.95 -9.98
C ARG A 135 -5.36 28.67 -10.71
N VAL A 136 -4.34 27.92 -11.11
CA VAL A 136 -3.26 28.41 -11.97
C VAL A 136 -3.20 27.55 -13.24
N THR A 137 -3.19 28.19 -14.39
CA THR A 137 -3.05 27.50 -15.68
C THR A 137 -1.96 28.19 -16.50
N SER A 138 -0.92 27.43 -16.85
CA SER A 138 0.18 27.84 -17.73
C SER A 138 0.06 27.12 -19.06
N GLY A 139 0.32 27.83 -20.16
CA GLY A 139 0.40 27.24 -21.50
C GLY A 139 1.67 26.43 -21.68
N GLY A 140 2.80 26.97 -21.21
CA GLY A 140 4.10 26.31 -21.15
C GLY A 140 4.35 25.65 -19.79
N ASP A 141 5.56 25.81 -19.28
CA ASP A 141 5.96 25.27 -17.98
C ASP A 141 5.29 26.02 -16.82
N LEU A 142 5.10 25.35 -15.69
CA LEU A 142 4.61 25.93 -14.45
C LEU A 142 5.51 25.51 -13.30
N ASP A 143 6.32 26.43 -12.79
CA ASP A 143 7.22 26.20 -11.66
C ASP A 143 6.69 26.90 -10.41
N ILE A 144 6.33 26.10 -9.40
CA ILE A 144 5.83 26.57 -8.11
C ILE A 144 6.93 26.45 -7.05
N ALA A 145 7.41 27.59 -6.58
CA ALA A 145 8.39 27.66 -5.50
C ALA A 145 7.77 27.36 -4.14
N ARG A 146 6.56 27.86 -3.88
CA ARG A 146 5.94 27.74 -2.56
C ARG A 146 4.44 27.67 -2.65
N MET A 147 3.87 26.77 -1.84
CA MET A 147 2.44 26.63 -1.58
C MET A 147 2.28 26.48 -0.08
N GLN A 148 1.69 27.46 0.58
CA GLN A 148 1.64 27.46 2.04
C GLN A 148 0.36 28.10 2.55
N ASP A 149 -0.13 27.58 3.68
CA ASP A 149 -1.14 28.24 4.50
C ASP A 149 -0.60 29.58 5.03
N PHE A 150 -1.37 30.66 4.94
CA PHE A 150 -0.90 31.97 5.41
C PHE A 150 -0.60 31.99 6.91
N GLY A 151 -1.30 31.20 7.73
CA GLY A 151 -1.08 31.11 9.17
C GLY A 151 0.26 30.49 9.57
N MET A 152 0.96 29.89 8.60
CA MET A 152 2.30 29.33 8.77
C MET A 152 3.41 30.28 8.32
N VAL A 153 3.07 31.44 7.75
CA VAL A 153 4.08 32.41 7.30
C VAL A 153 4.61 33.15 8.52
N ALA A 154 5.89 32.95 8.82
CA ALA A 154 6.56 33.66 9.91
C ALA A 154 6.42 35.18 9.74
N ILE A 155 6.07 35.86 10.83
CA ILE A 155 6.03 37.32 10.88
C ILE A 155 7.45 37.83 10.63
N SER A 156 7.61 38.85 9.79
CA SER A 156 8.95 39.41 9.55
C SER A 156 9.44 40.21 10.76
N PRO A 157 10.76 40.24 11.07
CA PRO A 157 11.32 41.05 12.17
C PRO A 157 10.92 42.52 12.12
N SER A 158 10.67 43.05 10.92
CA SER A 158 10.17 44.39 10.65
C SER A 158 8.68 44.62 10.94
N GLN A 159 7.88 43.56 10.99
CA GLN A 159 6.43 43.61 11.26
C GLN A 159 6.09 43.25 12.72
N GLY A 160 7.06 42.74 13.49
CA GLY A 160 6.87 42.44 14.90
C GLY A 160 6.67 43.71 15.74
N LEU A 161 5.58 43.75 16.51
CA LEU A 161 5.43 44.72 17.59
C LEU A 161 6.41 44.34 18.72
N ARG A 162 7.42 45.18 18.97
CA ARG A 162 8.21 45.09 20.20
C ARG A 162 7.34 45.53 21.38
N ILE A 163 6.74 44.58 22.09
CA ILE A 163 6.00 44.88 23.32
C ILE A 163 6.99 44.77 24.49
N GLY A 164 7.70 45.87 24.79
CA GLY A 164 8.62 45.95 25.93
C GLY A 164 10.05 45.47 25.67
N GLU A 165 11.00 45.94 26.49
CA GLU A 165 12.45 45.70 26.34
C GLU A 165 12.90 44.24 26.59
N SER A 166 11.98 43.38 27.07
CA SER A 166 12.26 41.96 27.39
C SER A 166 11.43 40.93 26.63
N ALA A 167 10.56 41.32 25.68
CA ALA A 167 9.68 40.37 24.99
C ALA A 167 10.40 39.63 23.85
N THR A 168 10.49 38.31 23.99
CA THR A 168 10.83 37.36 22.93
C THR A 168 9.85 37.48 21.76
N TYR A 169 10.34 37.16 20.56
CA TYR A 169 9.55 37.09 19.33
C TYR A 169 8.32 36.18 19.55
N PHE A 170 7.11 36.65 19.23
CA PHE A 170 5.92 35.79 19.28
C PHE A 170 5.87 34.96 18.00
N ASP A 171 6.39 33.73 18.06
CA ASP A 171 6.08 32.73 17.05
C ASP A 171 4.62 32.29 17.27
N ASN A 172 3.73 32.70 16.36
CA ASN A 172 2.31 32.34 16.38
C ASN A 172 2.00 31.67 15.05
N ALA A 173 2.08 30.35 15.03
CA ALA A 173 1.78 29.53 13.88
C ALA A 173 0.46 28.78 14.08
N PHE A 174 -0.36 28.73 13.04
CA PHE A 174 -1.63 28.02 13.02
C PHE A 174 -2.06 27.68 11.59
N TYR A 175 -3.02 26.78 11.45
CA TYR A 175 -3.64 26.46 10.17
C TYR A 175 -4.93 27.26 9.98
N THR A 176 -5.20 27.65 8.75
CA THR A 176 -6.36 28.46 8.36
C THR A 176 -7.15 27.83 7.23
N TYR A 177 -6.55 26.92 6.47
CA TYR A 177 -7.28 26.18 5.45
C TYR A 177 -8.46 25.41 6.06
N THR A 178 -9.62 25.64 5.45
CA THR A 178 -10.82 24.87 5.71
C THR A 178 -10.84 23.59 4.87
N GLU A 179 -11.83 22.73 5.11
CA GLU A 179 -12.08 21.54 4.29
C GLU A 179 -12.40 21.85 2.81
N THR A 180 -12.82 23.08 2.49
CA THR A 180 -13.21 23.47 1.13
C THR A 180 -12.09 24.15 0.35
N ALA A 181 -11.00 24.51 1.03
CA ALA A 181 -9.84 25.12 0.39
C ALA A 181 -9.29 24.20 -0.71
N SER A 182 -8.96 24.80 -1.85
CA SER A 182 -8.53 24.05 -3.03
C SER A 182 -7.43 24.75 -3.81
N LEU A 183 -6.47 23.97 -4.29
CA LEU A 183 -5.40 24.42 -5.18
C LEU A 183 -5.34 23.53 -6.42
N ASP A 184 -5.55 24.14 -7.60
CA ASP A 184 -5.63 23.48 -8.92
C ASP A 184 -4.58 24.07 -9.86
N LEU A 185 -3.49 23.33 -10.08
CA LEU A 185 -2.33 23.72 -10.87
C LEU A 185 -2.31 22.94 -12.18
N ARG A 186 -2.14 23.66 -13.30
CA ARG A 186 -2.15 23.05 -14.64
C ARG A 186 -1.06 23.61 -15.54
N ALA A 187 -0.20 22.73 -16.06
CA ALA A 187 0.65 22.99 -17.21
C ALA A 187 0.06 22.27 -18.43
N LEU A 188 -0.24 23.01 -19.51
CA LEU A 188 -0.94 22.44 -20.67
C LEU A 188 0.01 21.71 -21.62
N ALA A 189 1.13 22.32 -21.98
CA ALA A 189 2.11 21.76 -22.89
C ALA A 189 3.49 21.52 -22.24
N GLY A 190 3.81 22.21 -21.16
CA GLY A 190 5.09 22.13 -20.46
C GLY A 190 5.06 21.31 -19.18
N ASP A 191 6.19 21.28 -18.49
CA ASP A 191 6.37 20.59 -17.21
C ASP A 191 5.70 21.35 -16.06
N LEU A 192 5.31 20.62 -15.01
CA LEU A 192 4.86 21.19 -13.74
C LEU A 192 5.85 20.81 -12.65
N SER A 193 6.60 21.78 -12.13
CA SER A 193 7.54 21.57 -11.03
C SER A 193 6.97 22.10 -9.71
N LEU A 194 6.95 21.24 -8.69
CA LEU A 194 6.56 21.57 -7.33
C LEU A 194 7.81 21.54 -6.46
N SER A 195 8.39 22.72 -6.26
CA SER A 195 9.61 22.88 -5.49
C SER A 195 9.35 22.96 -4.00
N GLY A 196 8.30 23.62 -3.53
CA GLY A 196 8.08 23.78 -2.09
C GLY A 196 9.17 24.61 -1.38
N THR A 197 8.91 24.95 -0.11
CA THR A 197 9.89 25.58 0.77
C THR A 197 10.74 24.50 1.44
N ALA A 198 12.06 24.69 1.55
CA ALA A 198 12.96 23.73 2.22
C ALA A 198 12.53 23.49 3.68
N GLY A 199 12.37 22.22 4.08
CA GLY A 199 11.90 21.77 5.40
C GLY A 199 10.49 21.14 5.38
N ASP A 200 10.07 20.53 6.49
CA ASP A 200 8.77 19.82 6.64
C ASP A 200 7.52 20.74 6.65
N SER A 201 7.64 21.99 6.20
CA SER A 201 6.69 23.09 6.45
C SER A 201 5.77 23.46 5.27
N ASN A 202 5.66 22.60 4.26
CA ASN A 202 4.70 22.79 3.15
C ASN A 202 3.35 22.12 3.45
N ALA A 203 2.41 22.88 4.01
CA ALA A 203 1.02 22.44 4.15
C ALA A 203 0.22 22.73 2.87
N LEU A 204 -0.20 21.66 2.19
CA LEU A 204 -1.10 21.74 1.04
C LEU A 204 -2.55 21.86 1.49
N ALA A 205 -3.35 22.55 0.68
CA ALA A 205 -4.79 22.62 0.85
C ALA A 205 -5.42 21.19 0.80
N PRO A 206 -6.51 20.93 1.55
CA PRO A 206 -7.11 19.59 1.58
C PRO A 206 -7.66 19.10 0.24
N ASN A 207 -7.89 19.99 -0.73
CA ASN A 207 -8.20 19.62 -2.11
C ASN A 207 -7.07 20.10 -3.03
N PHE A 208 -6.14 19.21 -3.34
CA PHE A 208 -4.94 19.52 -4.14
C PHE A 208 -4.95 18.77 -5.46
N ARG A 209 -4.79 19.51 -6.55
CA ARG A 209 -4.63 18.95 -7.90
C ARG A 209 -3.46 19.62 -8.61
N ALA A 210 -2.55 18.79 -9.10
CA ALA A 210 -1.44 19.19 -9.95
C ALA A 210 -1.47 18.36 -11.23
N ALA A 211 -1.55 19.03 -12.38
CA ALA A 211 -1.66 18.36 -13.68
C ALA A 211 -0.70 18.95 -14.72
N SER A 212 0.26 18.15 -15.18
CA SER A 212 0.97 18.38 -16.44
C SER A 212 0.31 17.53 -17.52
N LEU A 213 -0.38 18.15 -18.48
CA LEU A 213 -1.25 17.39 -19.39
C LEU A 213 -0.47 16.65 -20.48
N SER A 214 0.65 17.22 -20.92
CA SER A 214 1.42 16.69 -22.06
C SER A 214 2.87 16.31 -21.70
N ALA A 215 3.36 16.72 -20.53
CA ALA A 215 4.76 16.57 -20.15
C ALA A 215 4.89 15.97 -18.73
N ASP A 216 5.95 16.33 -18.01
CA ASP A 216 6.26 15.76 -16.69
C ASP A 216 5.62 16.55 -15.56
N LEU A 217 5.36 15.86 -14.44
CA LEU A 217 5.15 16.47 -13.15
C LEU A 217 6.34 16.12 -12.25
N ARG A 218 6.96 17.13 -11.65
CA ARG A 218 8.18 17.00 -10.83
C ARG A 218 7.89 17.44 -9.39
N ILE A 219 8.21 16.58 -8.44
CA ILE A 219 8.20 16.89 -7.00
C ILE A 219 9.65 16.99 -6.54
N LEU A 220 10.01 18.11 -5.89
CA LEU A 220 11.39 18.34 -5.48
C LEU A 220 11.59 18.39 -3.96
N GLU A 221 10.53 18.62 -3.17
CA GLU A 221 10.58 18.71 -1.71
C GLU A 221 9.40 17.96 -1.05
N ASN A 222 9.49 17.82 0.28
CA ASN A 222 8.43 17.25 1.10
C ASN A 222 7.15 18.10 1.06
N MET A 223 6.01 17.43 1.09
CA MET A 223 4.69 18.07 1.13
C MET A 223 3.76 17.31 2.07
N THR A 224 2.98 18.03 2.87
CA THR A 224 1.93 17.45 3.73
C THR A 224 0.59 18.09 3.42
N GLN A 225 -0.38 17.31 2.97
CA GLN A 225 -1.75 17.75 2.78
C GLN A 225 -2.51 17.73 4.11
N LEU A 226 -3.24 18.81 4.37
CA LEU A 226 -4.09 18.93 5.55
C LEU A 226 -5.32 18.00 5.47
N PRO A 227 -5.77 17.49 6.62
CA PRO A 227 -6.90 16.56 6.67
C PRO A 227 -8.22 17.24 6.29
N ALA A 228 -9.07 16.51 5.57
CA ALA A 228 -10.47 16.86 5.32
C ALA A 228 -11.27 15.61 4.99
N ALA A 229 -12.53 15.51 5.45
CA ALA A 229 -13.30 14.29 5.28
C ALA A 229 -13.51 13.85 3.82
N ARG A 230 -13.53 14.82 2.90
CA ARG A 230 -13.61 14.60 1.44
C ARG A 230 -12.40 15.15 0.69
N GLY A 231 -11.27 15.33 1.38
CA GLY A 231 -10.03 15.84 0.81
C GLY A 231 -9.55 14.97 -0.38
N GLN A 232 -8.91 15.60 -1.35
CA GLN A 232 -8.48 14.95 -2.59
C GLN A 232 -7.04 15.31 -2.92
N LEU A 233 -6.27 14.31 -3.35
CA LEU A 233 -4.90 14.43 -3.80
C LEU A 233 -4.76 13.85 -5.22
N ASP A 234 -4.65 14.74 -6.20
CA ASP A 234 -4.52 14.38 -7.61
C ASP A 234 -3.17 14.88 -8.17
N LEU A 235 -2.26 13.95 -8.50
CA LEU A 235 -1.02 14.20 -9.24
C LEU A 235 -1.10 13.54 -10.61
N LEU A 236 -1.16 14.34 -11.68
CA LEU A 236 -1.43 13.84 -13.03
C LEU A 236 -0.34 14.32 -14.00
N ALA A 237 0.37 13.38 -14.61
CA ALA A 237 1.40 13.65 -15.62
C ALA A 237 1.02 13.01 -16.96
N GLY A 238 1.27 13.74 -18.04
CA GLY A 238 1.10 13.25 -19.40
C GLY A 238 2.18 12.22 -19.76
N ARG A 239 3.41 12.47 -19.30
CA ARG A 239 4.57 11.61 -19.46
C ARG A 239 4.99 11.01 -18.12
N ASP A 240 5.98 11.59 -17.43
CA ASP A 240 6.53 11.02 -16.21
C ASP A 240 6.10 11.81 -14.96
N LEU A 241 5.86 11.10 -13.85
CA LEU A 241 5.72 11.67 -12.51
C LEU A 241 7.00 11.38 -11.74
N ARG A 242 7.78 12.43 -11.46
CA ARG A 242 9.16 12.28 -11.01
C ARG A 242 9.40 12.95 -9.68
N VAL A 243 10.18 12.29 -8.84
CA VAL A 243 10.84 12.91 -7.70
C VAL A 243 12.27 13.25 -8.06
N LEU A 244 12.65 14.52 -7.94
CA LEU A 244 13.97 15.03 -8.29
C LEU A 244 14.59 15.75 -7.08
N THR A 245 15.59 15.16 -6.45
CA THR A 245 16.28 15.83 -5.34
C THR A 245 17.68 15.27 -5.07
N GLN A 246 18.48 16.01 -4.31
CA GLN A 246 19.65 15.49 -3.59
C GLN A 246 19.33 15.13 -2.13
N ALA A 247 18.11 15.43 -1.66
CA ALA A 247 17.67 15.04 -0.34
C ALA A 247 17.57 13.52 -0.25
N VAL A 248 17.90 13.00 0.93
CA VAL A 248 17.91 11.56 1.20
C VAL A 248 16.50 10.96 1.08
N ARG A 249 15.46 11.77 1.31
CA ARG A 249 14.05 11.33 1.34
C ARG A 249 13.14 12.44 0.86
N ILE A 250 12.20 12.12 -0.04
CA ILE A 250 11.04 12.97 -0.36
C ILE A 250 9.78 12.24 0.05
N ARG A 251 8.98 12.91 0.88
CA ARG A 251 7.70 12.41 1.37
C ARG A 251 6.56 13.27 0.86
N LEU A 252 5.56 12.61 0.29
CA LEU A 252 4.22 13.17 0.12
C LEU A 252 3.30 12.55 1.17
N ARG A 253 2.86 13.35 2.13
CA ARG A 253 1.94 12.95 3.18
C ARG A 253 0.55 13.53 2.98
N GLN A 254 -0.47 12.75 3.25
CA GLN A 254 -1.82 13.19 3.51
C GLN A 254 -2.15 12.87 4.96
N SER A 255 -2.33 13.91 5.77
CA SER A 255 -2.61 13.74 7.19
C SER A 255 -4.06 13.30 7.40
N ASP A 256 -4.27 12.42 8.38
CA ASP A 256 -5.57 12.03 8.94
C ASP A 256 -5.74 12.49 10.38
N GLN A 257 -4.98 13.50 10.82
CA GLN A 257 -5.12 14.05 12.16
C GLN A 257 -6.49 14.72 12.31
N ASP A 258 -7.10 14.57 13.49
CA ASP A 258 -8.34 15.27 13.79
C ASP A 258 -8.12 16.78 13.68
N ARG A 259 -8.93 17.42 12.82
CA ARG A 259 -8.85 18.85 12.54
C ARG A 259 -9.11 19.69 13.79
N VAL A 260 -9.92 19.20 14.73
CA VAL A 260 -10.22 19.91 15.99
C VAL A 260 -8.98 20.02 16.89
N LEU A 261 -8.01 19.12 16.73
CA LEU A 261 -6.75 19.13 17.48
C LEU A 261 -5.65 19.92 16.78
N LEU A 262 -5.92 20.49 15.60
CA LEU A 262 -4.95 21.31 14.89
C LEU A 262 -4.94 22.73 15.46
N PRO A 263 -3.75 23.34 15.64
CA PRO A 263 -3.67 24.74 16.01
C PRO A 263 -4.42 25.61 15.00
N ASP A 264 -5.35 26.42 15.49
CA ASP A 264 -6.15 27.35 14.70
C ASP A 264 -5.94 28.79 15.18
N VAL A 265 -6.72 29.72 14.64
CA VAL A 265 -6.65 31.15 15.00
C VAL A 265 -6.99 31.43 16.48
N GLN A 266 -7.74 30.55 17.15
CA GLN A 266 -8.10 30.66 18.56
C GLN A 266 -7.06 30.02 19.47
N THR A 267 -6.39 28.97 19.00
CA THR A 267 -5.34 28.25 19.74
C THR A 267 -4.03 28.18 18.95
N PRO A 268 -3.36 29.32 18.66
CA PRO A 268 -2.08 29.33 17.96
C PRO A 268 -0.98 28.70 18.82
N THR A 269 0.08 28.23 18.16
CA THR A 269 1.24 27.60 18.82
C THR A 269 2.55 28.21 18.35
N GLY A 270 3.60 28.13 19.19
CA GLY A 270 4.97 28.50 18.81
C GLY A 270 5.66 27.48 17.90
N SER A 271 5.12 26.27 17.81
CA SER A 271 5.61 25.22 16.92
C SER A 271 4.46 24.36 16.42
N LEU A 272 4.33 24.23 15.10
CA LEU A 272 3.29 23.41 14.50
C LEU A 272 3.59 21.93 14.71
N SER A 273 2.55 21.18 15.06
CA SER A 273 2.62 19.73 15.22
C SER A 273 2.98 19.07 13.88
N ASN A 274 3.68 17.93 13.97
CA ASN A 274 4.16 17.19 12.80
C ASN A 274 3.05 16.42 12.03
N LEU A 275 1.76 16.73 12.22
CA LEU A 275 0.60 16.15 11.51
C LEU A 275 0.63 14.61 11.39
N ARG A 276 1.12 13.93 12.44
CA ARG A 276 1.46 12.50 12.48
C ARG A 276 0.50 11.64 13.30
N LEU A 277 -0.48 12.25 13.96
CA LEU A 277 -1.42 11.54 14.83
C LEU A 277 -2.64 11.11 14.02
N HIS A 278 -3.10 9.87 14.20
CA HIS A 278 -4.34 9.38 13.62
C HIS A 278 -5.55 9.92 14.39
N ALA A 279 -6.60 10.33 13.66
CA ALA A 279 -7.90 10.65 14.26
C ALA A 279 -8.58 9.39 14.82
N GLU A 280 -9.31 9.55 15.92
CA GLU A 280 -10.09 8.47 16.53
C GLU A 280 -11.22 7.94 15.63
N VAL A 281 -11.80 8.83 14.82
CA VAL A 281 -12.66 8.46 13.70
C VAL A 281 -11.86 8.74 12.43
N PRO A 282 -11.59 7.72 11.58
CA PRO A 282 -10.81 7.93 10.35
C PRO A 282 -11.39 9.07 9.53
N VAL A 283 -10.56 10.09 9.25
CA VAL A 283 -11.02 11.34 8.61
C VAL A 283 -11.73 11.06 7.29
N HIS A 284 -11.23 10.11 6.50
CA HIS A 284 -11.76 9.76 5.19
C HIS A 284 -12.83 8.66 5.20
N LEU A 285 -13.42 8.33 6.35
CA LEU A 285 -14.49 7.33 6.42
C LEU A 285 -15.67 7.72 5.52
N GLY A 286 -16.11 6.79 4.68
CA GLY A 286 -17.18 6.99 3.70
C GLY A 286 -16.81 7.82 2.47
N ASP A 287 -15.52 8.16 2.25
CA ASP A 287 -15.06 8.78 0.99
C ASP A 287 -14.88 7.74 -0.13
N PRO A 288 -15.75 7.70 -1.16
CA PRO A 288 -15.64 6.70 -2.23
C PRO A 288 -14.55 7.03 -3.24
N ARG A 289 -13.95 8.22 -3.16
CA ARG A 289 -12.96 8.68 -4.13
C ARG A 289 -11.55 8.38 -3.66
N PRO A 290 -10.77 7.57 -4.39
CA PRO A 290 -9.37 7.38 -4.06
C PRO A 290 -8.54 8.62 -4.44
N ASN A 291 -7.34 8.73 -3.86
CA ASN A 291 -6.31 9.62 -4.39
C ASN A 291 -5.85 9.15 -5.77
N LEU A 292 -5.38 10.07 -6.61
CA LEU A 292 -4.91 9.75 -7.96
C LEU A 292 -3.45 10.17 -8.14
N MET A 293 -2.59 9.23 -8.53
CA MET A 293 -1.21 9.50 -8.94
C MET A 293 -0.97 8.80 -10.26
N VAL A 294 -1.03 9.55 -11.35
CA VAL A 294 -1.11 8.98 -12.70
C VAL A 294 -0.03 9.56 -13.60
N ALA A 295 0.85 8.71 -14.12
CA ALA A 295 1.75 8.99 -15.22
C ALA A 295 1.22 8.30 -16.48
N ARG A 296 0.40 8.99 -17.28
CA ARG A 296 -0.42 8.36 -18.34
C ARG A 296 0.42 7.65 -19.40
N GLY A 297 1.47 8.28 -19.90
CA GLY A 297 2.32 7.75 -20.98
C GLY A 297 3.71 7.30 -20.54
N GLY A 298 4.06 7.51 -19.27
CA GLY A 298 5.41 7.32 -18.76
C GLY A 298 5.46 6.59 -17.44
N SER A 299 6.49 6.87 -16.67
CA SER A 299 6.81 6.18 -15.42
C SER A 299 6.57 7.05 -14.20
N ILE A 300 6.33 6.39 -13.07
CA ILE A 300 6.44 6.99 -11.74
C ILE A 300 7.81 6.58 -11.21
N GLU A 301 8.71 7.53 -11.03
CA GLU A 301 10.11 7.22 -10.76
C GLU A 301 10.82 8.26 -9.89
N THR A 302 11.94 7.85 -9.31
CA THR A 302 12.85 8.72 -8.58
C THR A 302 14.14 8.97 -9.38
N ALA A 303 14.70 10.17 -9.22
CA ALA A 303 16.06 10.48 -9.60
C ALA A 303 16.77 11.20 -8.45
N GLY A 304 17.86 10.59 -7.95
CA GLY A 304 18.70 11.16 -6.89
C GLY A 304 18.32 10.78 -5.45
N THR A 305 17.20 10.08 -5.24
CA THR A 305 16.78 9.52 -3.94
C THR A 305 16.53 8.00 -4.06
N PRO A 306 16.81 7.19 -3.01
CA PRO A 306 16.62 5.75 -3.03
C PRO A 306 15.20 5.32 -3.37
N PHE A 307 14.18 6.03 -2.88
CA PHE A 307 12.77 5.80 -3.19
C PHE A 307 11.92 7.04 -2.86
N TRP A 308 10.72 7.11 -3.45
CA TRP A 308 9.71 8.12 -3.14
C TRP A 308 8.78 7.59 -2.07
N GLU A 309 8.56 8.35 -1.00
CA GLU A 309 7.64 7.95 0.06
C GLU A 309 6.27 8.61 -0.07
N LEU A 310 5.24 7.76 -0.07
CA LEU A 310 3.84 8.13 -0.01
C LEU A 310 3.28 7.72 1.34
N ASP A 311 2.63 8.64 2.04
CA ASP A 311 1.96 8.39 3.32
C ASP A 311 0.53 8.91 3.19
N LEU A 312 -0.41 8.00 2.90
CA LEU A 312 -1.73 8.32 2.37
C LEU A 312 -2.83 7.83 3.31
N ALA A 313 -3.59 8.80 3.82
CA ALA A 313 -4.68 8.60 4.77
C ALA A 313 -5.96 7.94 4.22
N LYS A 314 -5.99 7.56 2.92
CA LYS A 314 -7.14 6.91 2.30
C LYS A 314 -6.75 6.07 1.07
N ALA A 315 -7.70 5.29 0.57
CA ALA A 315 -7.56 4.48 -0.64
C ALA A 315 -6.92 5.28 -1.77
N SER A 316 -5.95 4.68 -2.46
CA SER A 316 -5.12 5.39 -3.43
C SER A 316 -4.91 4.62 -4.73
N HIS A 317 -5.01 5.32 -5.85
CA HIS A 317 -4.82 4.78 -7.20
C HIS A 317 -3.56 5.35 -7.83
N VAL A 318 -2.52 4.53 -7.89
CA VAL A 318 -1.20 4.85 -8.43
C VAL A 318 -1.05 4.10 -9.75
N GLN A 319 -0.97 4.83 -10.88
CA GLN A 319 -0.90 4.23 -12.21
C GLN A 319 0.21 4.85 -13.06
N ALA A 320 1.03 4.00 -13.67
CA ALA A 320 2.03 4.37 -14.67
C ALA A 320 1.73 3.66 -16.00
N GLY A 321 1.81 4.40 -17.11
CA GLY A 321 1.72 3.84 -18.46
C GLY A 321 2.90 2.91 -18.79
N ARG A 322 4.01 3.03 -18.06
CA ARG A 322 5.21 2.20 -18.23
C ARG A 322 5.61 1.52 -16.92
N ASP A 323 6.37 2.19 -16.06
CA ASP A 323 6.95 1.56 -14.89
C ASP A 323 6.63 2.33 -13.60
N ILE A 324 6.49 1.62 -12.48
CA ILE A 324 6.55 2.18 -11.13
C ILE A 324 7.89 1.76 -10.53
N LEU A 325 8.77 2.73 -10.30
CA LEU A 325 10.16 2.51 -9.92
C LEU A 325 10.45 3.16 -8.57
N ASN A 326 10.85 2.35 -7.59
CA ASN A 326 11.30 2.79 -6.26
C ASN A 326 10.29 3.70 -5.54
N VAL A 327 9.08 3.19 -5.37
CA VAL A 327 8.02 3.88 -4.60
C VAL A 327 7.78 3.09 -3.33
N SER A 328 7.87 3.74 -2.19
CA SER A 328 7.44 3.25 -0.88
C SER A 328 6.09 3.90 -0.56
N ALA A 329 5.10 3.12 -0.14
CA ALA A 329 3.78 3.66 0.13
C ALA A 329 3.16 3.06 1.38
N LYS A 330 2.69 3.92 2.27
CA LYS A 330 1.79 3.59 3.38
C LYS A 330 0.42 4.11 3.03
N VAL A 331 -0.58 3.24 2.93
CA VAL A 331 -1.94 3.61 2.51
C VAL A 331 -2.94 3.05 3.49
N GLN A 332 -3.91 3.87 3.90
CA GLN A 332 -5.02 3.42 4.73
C GLN A 332 -6.26 3.21 3.87
N ASN A 333 -6.89 2.05 3.96
CA ASN A 333 -8.26 1.83 3.51
C ASN A 333 -9.19 2.08 4.69
N THR A 334 -10.08 3.06 4.59
CA THR A 334 -11.01 3.43 5.66
C THR A 334 -12.34 2.70 5.54
N ASN A 335 -12.67 2.18 4.35
CA ASN A 335 -13.91 1.46 4.08
C ASN A 335 -13.63 0.01 3.63
N ALA A 336 -14.55 -0.91 3.93
CA ALA A 336 -14.45 -2.30 3.50
C ALA A 336 -14.49 -2.51 1.97
N THR A 337 -14.98 -1.51 1.23
CA THR A 337 -15.04 -1.52 -0.24
C THR A 337 -13.88 -0.78 -0.89
N ASP A 338 -12.94 -0.24 -0.11
CA ASP A 338 -11.82 0.51 -0.63
C ASP A 338 -10.88 -0.39 -1.43
N ILE A 339 -10.35 0.17 -2.52
CA ILE A 339 -9.36 -0.48 -3.37
C ILE A 339 -8.18 0.47 -3.53
N SER A 340 -7.06 0.08 -2.94
CA SER A 340 -5.75 0.69 -3.14
C SER A 340 -4.98 -0.06 -4.21
N SER A 341 -4.52 0.63 -5.24
CA SER A 341 -4.02 -0.02 -6.46
C SER A 341 -2.71 0.61 -6.96
N PHE A 342 -1.75 -0.23 -7.32
CA PHE A 342 -0.48 0.13 -7.94
C PHE A 342 -0.38 -0.58 -9.29
N ILE A 343 -0.50 0.17 -10.38
CA ILE A 343 -0.64 -0.39 -11.73
C ILE A 343 0.46 0.16 -12.64
N ALA A 344 1.27 -0.71 -13.21
CA ALA A 344 2.28 -0.38 -14.20
C ALA A 344 1.97 -1.08 -15.53
N GLY A 345 2.00 -0.33 -16.63
CA GLY A 345 1.86 -0.90 -17.97
C GLY A 345 2.93 -1.95 -18.32
N ARG A 346 4.07 -1.94 -17.61
CA ARG A 346 5.19 -2.87 -17.79
C ARG A 346 5.72 -3.42 -16.48
N ASP A 347 6.47 -2.64 -15.68
CA ASP A 347 7.11 -3.18 -14.47
C ASP A 347 6.80 -2.39 -13.19
N ILE A 348 6.61 -3.11 -12.08
CA ILE A 348 6.76 -2.57 -10.72
C ILE A 348 8.12 -3.05 -10.20
N ARG A 349 9.02 -2.13 -9.87
CA ARG A 349 10.39 -2.49 -9.49
C ARG A 349 10.88 -1.67 -8.32
N GLN A 350 11.26 -2.39 -7.26
CA GLN A 350 12.11 -1.90 -6.19
C GLN A 350 13.58 -2.20 -6.51
N LEU A 351 14.47 -1.32 -6.11
CA LEU A 351 15.91 -1.51 -6.27
C LEU A 351 16.42 -2.65 -5.38
N THR A 352 17.38 -3.40 -5.93
CA THR A 352 18.29 -4.23 -5.14
C THR A 352 19.47 -3.35 -4.77
N GLN A 353 19.47 -2.81 -3.56
CA GLN A 353 20.52 -1.89 -3.13
C GLN A 353 21.72 -2.66 -2.60
N ARG A 354 22.92 -2.16 -2.90
CA ARG A 354 24.19 -2.67 -2.39
C ARG A 354 25.04 -1.52 -1.87
N ASP A 355 25.76 -1.78 -0.80
CA ASP A 355 26.78 -0.87 -0.30
C ASP A 355 27.89 -0.79 -1.36
N PRO A 356 28.22 0.40 -1.88
CA PRO A 356 29.23 0.54 -2.92
C PRO A 356 30.67 0.25 -2.43
N ALA A 357 30.92 0.29 -1.13
CA ALA A 357 32.23 0.02 -0.52
C ALA A 357 32.40 -1.47 -0.14
N THR A 358 31.37 -2.12 0.39
CA THR A 358 31.46 -3.54 0.83
C THR A 358 30.86 -4.53 -0.17
N GLY A 359 29.97 -4.08 -1.06
CA GLY A 359 29.21 -4.93 -1.99
C GLY A 359 28.05 -5.71 -1.34
N GLU A 360 27.88 -5.58 -0.02
CA GLU A 360 26.79 -6.19 0.74
C GLU A 360 25.45 -5.59 0.34
N PHE A 361 24.36 -6.34 0.51
CA PHE A 361 23.03 -5.80 0.26
C PHE A 361 22.66 -4.78 1.35
N LEU A 362 22.16 -3.62 0.94
CA LEU A 362 21.58 -2.67 1.89
C LEU A 362 20.15 -3.10 2.19
N THR A 363 19.91 -3.42 3.46
CA THR A 363 18.57 -3.53 4.02
C THR A 363 18.27 -2.22 4.75
N PHE A 364 17.14 -1.61 4.39
CA PHE A 364 16.66 -0.44 5.09
C PHE A 364 15.97 -0.90 6.38
N LYS A 365 16.75 -1.31 7.38
CA LYS A 365 16.20 -1.80 8.65
C LYS A 365 15.35 -0.74 9.34
N GLU A 366 14.43 -1.19 10.19
CA GLU A 366 13.52 -0.37 11.02
C GLU A 366 14.20 0.77 11.81
N ASP A 367 15.50 0.67 12.08
CA ASP A 367 16.28 1.71 12.80
C ASP A 367 16.79 2.84 11.87
N SER A 368 16.67 2.64 10.56
CA SER A 368 16.75 3.73 9.59
C SER A 368 15.33 4.21 9.32
N ASP A 369 15.08 5.50 9.47
CA ASP A 369 13.81 6.15 9.10
C ASP A 369 13.39 5.92 7.62
N LEU A 370 14.13 5.15 6.82
CA LEU A 370 14.06 5.02 5.37
C LEU A 370 13.62 3.62 4.91
N VAL A 371 12.45 3.14 5.33
CA VAL A 371 11.95 1.83 4.90
C VAL A 371 11.31 1.89 3.49
N SER A 372 11.77 1.04 2.58
CA SER A 372 11.15 0.82 1.27
C SER A 372 10.15 -0.33 1.38
N GLN A 373 8.85 -0.02 1.39
CA GLN A 373 7.78 -1.01 1.57
C GLN A 373 6.47 -0.52 0.96
N PHE A 374 5.60 -1.44 0.58
CA PHE A 374 4.18 -1.15 0.41
C PHE A 374 3.41 -1.68 1.62
N GLU A 375 2.90 -0.80 2.47
CA GLU A 375 2.15 -1.11 3.69
C GLU A 375 0.70 -0.62 3.52
N ILE A 376 -0.26 -1.54 3.55
CA ILE A 376 -1.69 -1.21 3.41
C ILE A 376 -2.42 -1.52 4.72
N ALA A 377 -2.98 -0.50 5.35
CA ALA A 377 -3.75 -0.63 6.57
C ALA A 377 -5.26 -0.64 6.28
N GLY A 378 -6.03 -1.24 7.19
CA GLY A 378 -7.48 -1.36 7.09
C GLY A 378 -7.98 -2.41 6.08
N PRO A 379 -9.31 -2.52 5.90
CA PRO A 379 -9.94 -3.61 5.14
C PRO A 379 -9.94 -3.35 3.62
N GLY A 380 -10.69 -4.16 2.86
CA GLY A 380 -10.87 -3.97 1.42
C GLY A 380 -9.82 -4.71 0.59
N VAL A 381 -9.28 -4.06 -0.45
CA VAL A 381 -8.33 -4.69 -1.38
C VAL A 381 -7.08 -3.82 -1.58
N ALA A 382 -5.94 -4.49 -1.63
CA ALA A 382 -4.68 -3.98 -2.14
C ALA A 382 -4.35 -4.71 -3.45
N GLU A 383 -4.16 -3.99 -4.55
CA GLU A 383 -3.86 -4.60 -5.85
C GLU A 383 -2.57 -4.07 -6.47
N PHE A 384 -1.73 -4.98 -6.97
CA PHE A 384 -0.45 -4.69 -7.62
C PHE A 384 -0.43 -5.35 -8.98
N LEU A 385 -0.42 -4.56 -10.04
CA LEU A 385 -0.51 -5.06 -11.42
C LEU A 385 0.66 -4.53 -12.24
N ALA A 386 1.38 -5.45 -12.88
CA ALA A 386 2.42 -5.14 -13.84
C ALA A 386 2.14 -5.89 -15.14
N GLY A 387 2.22 -5.20 -16.29
CA GLY A 387 2.07 -5.87 -17.59
C GLY A 387 3.08 -7.01 -17.81
N ARG A 388 4.29 -6.88 -17.23
CA ARG A 388 5.40 -7.81 -17.36
C ARG A 388 5.89 -8.33 -16.01
N SER A 389 6.54 -7.51 -15.17
CA SER A 389 7.18 -8.03 -13.96
C SER A 389 6.95 -7.19 -12.71
N ILE A 390 6.82 -7.88 -11.57
CA ILE A 390 6.94 -7.29 -10.23
C ILE A 390 8.25 -7.77 -9.63
N ARG A 391 9.17 -6.85 -9.32
CA ARG A 391 10.47 -7.17 -8.69
C ARG A 391 10.62 -6.38 -7.40
N LEU A 392 10.65 -7.07 -6.27
CA LEU A 392 10.68 -6.42 -4.95
C LEU A 392 12.10 -6.18 -4.41
N GLY A 393 13.14 -6.66 -5.10
CA GLY A 393 14.52 -6.33 -4.77
C GLY A 393 14.88 -6.63 -3.31
N THR A 394 15.51 -5.68 -2.61
CA THR A 394 15.82 -5.75 -1.17
C THR A 394 14.79 -5.03 -0.29
N SER A 395 13.66 -4.60 -0.86
CA SER A 395 12.59 -3.93 -0.10
C SER A 395 11.94 -4.86 0.92
N ASP A 396 11.21 -4.31 1.89
CA ASP A 396 10.38 -5.09 2.83
C ASP A 396 9.06 -5.55 2.20
N GLY A 397 8.94 -5.36 0.90
CA GLY A 397 7.95 -6.01 0.07
C GLY A 397 6.58 -5.37 0.19
N ILE A 398 5.56 -6.23 0.19
CA ILE A 398 4.16 -5.82 0.23
C ILE A 398 3.51 -6.43 1.45
N GLU A 399 2.87 -5.60 2.27
CA GLU A 399 2.25 -6.00 3.51
C GLU A 399 0.88 -5.36 3.69
N THR A 400 -0.04 -6.11 4.28
CA THR A 400 -1.31 -5.59 4.80
C THR A 400 -1.40 -5.83 6.30
N VAL A 401 -1.74 -4.77 7.04
CA VAL A 401 -1.54 -4.68 8.49
C VAL A 401 -2.84 -4.46 9.26
N GLY A 402 -4.00 -4.44 8.61
CA GLY A 402 -5.29 -4.21 9.27
C GLY A 402 -5.26 -2.96 10.16
N ASN A 403 -5.60 -3.10 11.44
CA ASN A 403 -5.57 -1.98 12.40
C ASN A 403 -4.30 -1.89 13.25
N ILE A 404 -3.28 -2.70 12.96
CA ILE A 404 -2.07 -2.83 13.80
C ILE A 404 -1.40 -1.47 14.05
N LYS A 405 -1.21 -0.69 12.99
CA LYS A 405 -0.55 0.64 13.06
C LYS A 405 -1.53 1.77 13.34
N ASN A 406 -2.80 1.61 12.95
CA ASN A 406 -3.88 2.54 13.26
C ASN A 406 -5.08 1.77 13.83
N ARG A 407 -5.17 1.74 15.17
CA ARG A 407 -6.23 1.04 15.92
C ARG A 407 -7.65 1.52 15.61
N PHE A 408 -7.79 2.69 14.98
CA PHE A 408 -9.08 3.29 14.65
C PHE A 408 -9.65 2.78 13.32
N LEU A 409 -8.89 1.94 12.59
CA LEU A 409 -9.36 1.18 11.44
C LEU A 409 -10.06 -0.12 11.87
N ALA A 410 -10.74 -0.77 10.92
CA ALA A 410 -11.33 -2.09 11.17
C ALA A 410 -10.24 -3.14 11.47
N ASP A 411 -10.57 -4.08 12.37
CA ASP A 411 -9.74 -5.22 12.84
C ASP A 411 -9.68 -6.33 11.77
N THR A 412 -9.37 -5.95 10.53
CA THR A 412 -9.20 -6.84 9.38
C THR A 412 -8.37 -6.15 8.30
N GLY A 413 -7.34 -6.82 7.81
CA GLY A 413 -6.49 -6.41 6.71
C GLY A 413 -7.16 -6.54 5.35
N ALA A 414 -6.65 -5.78 4.39
CA ALA A 414 -7.06 -5.87 2.99
C ALA A 414 -6.66 -7.22 2.38
N ARG A 415 -7.47 -7.77 1.48
CA ARG A 415 -7.03 -8.86 0.60
C ARG A 415 -5.98 -8.32 -0.36
N LEU A 416 -4.90 -9.08 -0.56
CA LEU A 416 -3.83 -8.72 -1.47
C LEU A 416 -3.96 -9.45 -2.80
N ILE A 417 -3.94 -8.71 -3.91
CA ILE A 417 -3.97 -9.26 -5.27
C ILE A 417 -2.73 -8.78 -6.03
N THR A 418 -1.90 -9.70 -6.49
CA THR A 418 -0.73 -9.39 -7.33
C THR A 418 -0.88 -10.02 -8.71
N MET A 419 -0.58 -9.26 -9.77
CA MET A 419 -0.64 -9.74 -11.15
C MET A 419 0.60 -9.30 -11.93
N ALA A 420 1.25 -10.26 -12.61
CA ALA A 420 2.37 -10.01 -13.50
C ALA A 420 2.31 -10.93 -14.73
N GLY A 421 3.12 -10.69 -15.76
CA GLY A 421 3.16 -11.55 -16.95
C GLY A 421 1.85 -11.57 -17.75
N LEU A 422 1.10 -10.49 -17.70
CA LEU A 422 -0.19 -10.37 -18.36
C LEU A 422 -0.05 -10.23 -19.89
N GLY A 423 1.00 -9.56 -20.38
CA GLY A 423 1.23 -9.34 -21.83
C GLY A 423 0.20 -8.45 -22.55
N GLY A 424 -0.95 -8.19 -21.92
CA GLY A 424 -2.04 -7.34 -22.35
C GLY A 424 -3.09 -7.20 -21.24
N ASP A 425 -4.18 -6.50 -21.53
CA ASP A 425 -5.30 -6.41 -20.58
C ASP A 425 -6.05 -7.76 -20.51
N PRO A 426 -6.38 -8.27 -19.31
CA PRO A 426 -7.24 -9.46 -19.17
C PRO A 426 -8.60 -9.26 -19.84
N ASP A 427 -9.15 -10.32 -20.45
CA ASP A 427 -10.47 -10.29 -21.08
C ASP A 427 -11.59 -10.50 -20.04
N TYR A 428 -11.77 -9.49 -19.20
CA TYR A 428 -12.86 -9.48 -18.21
C TYR A 428 -14.23 -9.58 -18.87
N ALA A 429 -14.41 -9.07 -20.10
CA ALA A 429 -15.71 -9.10 -20.77
C ALA A 429 -16.07 -10.51 -21.24
N GLY A 430 -15.11 -11.19 -21.88
CA GLY A 430 -15.23 -12.60 -22.25
C GLY A 430 -15.42 -13.50 -21.04
N PHE A 431 -14.66 -13.27 -19.96
CA PHE A 431 -14.79 -14.05 -18.73
C PHE A 431 -16.14 -13.85 -18.02
N ILE A 432 -16.65 -12.61 -17.95
CA ILE A 432 -18.02 -12.34 -17.46
C ILE A 432 -19.05 -13.08 -18.31
N GLN A 433 -18.89 -13.07 -19.64
CA GLN A 433 -19.83 -13.74 -20.53
C GLN A 433 -19.85 -15.25 -20.28
N ALA A 434 -18.67 -15.89 -20.25
CA ALA A 434 -18.55 -17.32 -20.06
C ALA A 434 -19.06 -17.79 -18.67
N TYR A 435 -18.66 -17.10 -17.59
CA TYR A 435 -18.86 -17.60 -16.23
C TYR A 435 -20.10 -17.04 -15.51
N LEU A 436 -20.63 -15.88 -15.93
CA LEU A 436 -21.78 -15.25 -15.27
C LEU A 436 -23.06 -15.22 -16.12
N VAL A 437 -22.94 -15.40 -17.44
CA VAL A 437 -24.09 -15.36 -18.36
C VAL A 437 -24.39 -16.72 -18.96
N ASP A 438 -23.41 -17.31 -19.66
CA ASP A 438 -23.64 -18.54 -20.41
C ASP A 438 -23.78 -19.74 -19.46
N GLY A 439 -23.10 -19.68 -18.31
CA GLY A 439 -22.91 -20.83 -17.43
C GLY A 439 -21.92 -21.79 -18.08
N VAL A 440 -20.95 -22.27 -17.31
CA VAL A 440 -19.92 -23.14 -17.87
C VAL A 440 -20.53 -24.51 -18.14
N ASP A 441 -20.48 -24.98 -19.38
CA ASP A 441 -20.60 -26.40 -19.69
C ASP A 441 -19.32 -27.07 -19.17
N THR A 442 -19.38 -27.64 -17.98
CA THR A 442 -18.25 -28.33 -17.33
C THR A 442 -17.90 -29.66 -18.02
N GLY A 443 -18.48 -29.99 -19.18
CA GLY A 443 -18.20 -31.22 -19.90
C GLY A 443 -18.54 -32.49 -19.10
N GLY A 444 -19.42 -32.36 -18.10
CA GLY A 444 -19.77 -33.45 -17.16
C GLY A 444 -18.84 -33.59 -15.94
N GLN A 445 -17.90 -32.66 -15.71
CA GLN A 445 -16.91 -32.71 -14.62
C GLN A 445 -17.43 -32.26 -13.21
N ALA A 446 -18.71 -32.48 -12.90
CA ALA A 446 -19.50 -32.03 -11.72
C ALA A 446 -20.42 -30.80 -11.93
N ASP A 447 -21.41 -30.65 -11.04
CA ASP A 447 -22.53 -29.69 -11.07
C ASP A 447 -22.08 -28.29 -11.53
N VAL A 448 -22.85 -27.70 -12.44
CA VAL A 448 -22.63 -26.32 -12.92
C VAL A 448 -22.55 -25.40 -11.70
N VAL A 449 -21.36 -24.83 -11.45
CA VAL A 449 -21.17 -23.88 -10.35
C VAL A 449 -21.88 -22.59 -10.74
N ASP A 450 -23.03 -22.32 -10.13
CA ASP A 450 -23.78 -21.09 -10.35
C ASP A 450 -23.18 -19.95 -9.52
N TYR A 451 -22.39 -19.10 -10.17
CA TYR A 451 -21.79 -17.92 -9.55
C TYR A 451 -22.77 -16.77 -9.32
N ARG A 452 -24.05 -16.87 -9.73
CA ARG A 452 -25.02 -15.77 -9.60
C ARG A 452 -25.38 -15.47 -8.15
N GLU A 453 -25.44 -16.49 -7.29
CA GLU A 453 -25.67 -16.28 -5.85
C GLU A 453 -24.48 -15.58 -5.20
N ALA A 454 -23.26 -16.05 -5.46
CA ALA A 454 -22.03 -15.41 -5.00
C ALA A 454 -21.92 -13.96 -5.52
N LEU A 455 -22.32 -13.72 -6.78
CA LEU A 455 -22.36 -12.38 -7.35
C LEU A 455 -23.37 -11.47 -6.64
N ALA A 456 -24.56 -11.98 -6.34
CA ALA A 456 -25.57 -11.23 -5.61
C ALA A 456 -25.05 -10.82 -4.22
N ALA A 457 -24.39 -11.73 -3.49
CA ALA A 457 -23.75 -11.43 -2.21
C ALA A 457 -22.62 -10.39 -2.37
N PHE A 458 -21.77 -10.55 -3.39
CA PHE A 458 -20.69 -9.61 -3.69
C PHE A 458 -21.21 -8.17 -3.93
N LEU A 459 -22.32 -8.03 -4.66
CA LEU A 459 -22.94 -6.72 -4.92
C LEU A 459 -23.61 -6.13 -3.67
N GLN A 460 -24.25 -6.97 -2.85
CA GLN A 460 -24.88 -6.54 -1.58
C GLN A 460 -23.86 -5.96 -0.60
N THR A 461 -22.67 -6.57 -0.48
CA THR A 461 -21.60 -6.06 0.41
C THR A 461 -21.08 -4.67 0.00
N ARG A 462 -21.36 -4.24 -1.24
CA ARG A 462 -20.96 -2.94 -1.79
C ARG A 462 -22.11 -1.93 -1.88
N ASP A 463 -23.27 -2.26 -1.31
CA ASP A 463 -24.50 -1.46 -1.41
C ASP A 463 -24.88 -1.12 -2.87
N VAL A 464 -24.54 -2.04 -3.81
CA VAL A 464 -24.88 -1.88 -5.22
C VAL A 464 -26.28 -2.44 -5.44
N ALA A 465 -27.23 -1.55 -5.68
CA ALA A 465 -28.61 -1.95 -5.97
C ALA A 465 -28.72 -2.66 -7.33
N PHE A 466 -29.39 -3.80 -7.35
CA PHE A 466 -29.77 -4.50 -8.58
C PHE A 466 -31.22 -5.00 -8.48
N THR A 467 -31.96 -4.93 -9.58
CA THR A 467 -33.33 -5.47 -9.66
C THR A 467 -33.29 -6.99 -9.52
N ALA A 468 -34.33 -7.58 -8.90
CA ALA A 468 -34.49 -9.04 -8.80
C ALA A 468 -34.55 -9.68 -10.20
N GLY A 469 -33.41 -10.11 -10.73
CA GLY A 469 -33.31 -10.82 -12.00
C GLY A 469 -31.97 -10.71 -12.73
N ASP A 470 -31.21 -9.61 -12.60
CA ASP A 470 -29.96 -9.45 -13.37
C ASP A 470 -28.81 -8.76 -12.61
N PRO A 471 -28.17 -9.47 -11.65
CA PRO A 471 -26.96 -9.00 -10.99
C PRO A 471 -25.78 -8.78 -11.97
N VAL A 472 -25.77 -9.42 -13.14
CA VAL A 472 -24.67 -9.33 -14.11
C VAL A 472 -24.63 -7.95 -14.77
N ALA A 473 -25.79 -7.37 -15.09
CA ALA A 473 -25.85 -6.01 -15.63
C ALA A 473 -25.27 -4.98 -14.65
N ALA A 474 -25.58 -5.10 -13.36
CA ALA A 474 -25.02 -4.24 -12.31
C ALA A 474 -23.50 -4.43 -12.19
N PHE A 475 -23.04 -5.69 -12.18
CA PHE A 475 -21.62 -6.02 -12.14
C PHE A 475 -20.82 -5.44 -13.33
N ARG A 476 -21.38 -5.51 -14.54
CA ARG A 476 -20.78 -4.92 -15.75
C ARG A 476 -20.60 -3.40 -15.65
N GLY A 477 -21.42 -2.72 -14.84
CA GLY A 477 -21.32 -1.29 -14.59
C GLY A 477 -20.22 -0.89 -13.60
N LEU A 478 -19.65 -1.83 -12.85
CA LEU A 478 -18.57 -1.57 -11.90
C LEU A 478 -17.25 -1.22 -12.59
N ALA A 479 -16.36 -0.56 -11.85
CA ALA A 479 -15.01 -0.30 -12.34
C ALA A 479 -14.24 -1.61 -12.53
N ARG A 480 -13.30 -1.66 -13.49
CA ARG A 480 -12.51 -2.88 -13.77
C ARG A 480 -11.81 -3.45 -12.54
N ARG A 481 -11.31 -2.57 -11.66
CA ARG A 481 -10.69 -2.97 -10.37
C ARG A 481 -11.67 -3.69 -9.43
N GLU A 482 -12.93 -3.28 -9.41
CA GLU A 482 -13.98 -3.93 -8.60
C GLU A 482 -14.41 -5.26 -9.23
N GLN A 483 -14.53 -5.31 -10.56
CA GLN A 483 -14.82 -6.55 -11.27
C GLN A 483 -13.72 -7.59 -11.05
N ARG A 484 -12.46 -7.17 -11.11
CA ARG A 484 -11.29 -8.04 -10.97
C ARG A 484 -11.31 -8.87 -9.69
N GLN A 485 -11.68 -8.25 -8.57
CA GLN A 485 -11.75 -8.94 -7.28
C GLN A 485 -12.66 -10.17 -7.32
N PHE A 486 -13.85 -10.03 -7.87
CA PHE A 486 -14.80 -11.15 -7.94
C PHE A 486 -14.39 -12.16 -9.02
N LEU A 487 -13.86 -11.69 -10.15
CA LEU A 487 -13.46 -12.57 -11.24
C LEU A 487 -12.22 -13.42 -10.89
N SER A 488 -11.31 -12.92 -10.04
CA SER A 488 -10.20 -13.73 -9.52
C SER A 488 -10.67 -14.82 -8.58
N GLU A 489 -11.70 -14.58 -7.75
CA GLU A 489 -12.31 -15.61 -6.90
C GLU A 489 -12.92 -16.75 -7.74
N ILE A 490 -13.63 -16.40 -8.82
CA ILE A 490 -14.18 -17.37 -9.76
C ILE A 490 -13.05 -18.18 -10.40
N LEU A 491 -12.01 -17.51 -10.89
CA LEU A 491 -10.87 -18.20 -11.50
C LEU A 491 -10.27 -19.23 -10.55
N PHE A 492 -9.94 -18.85 -9.31
CA PHE A 492 -9.33 -19.79 -8.36
C PHE A 492 -10.27 -20.92 -7.96
N THR A 493 -11.58 -20.66 -7.91
CA THR A 493 -12.59 -21.71 -7.73
C THR A 493 -12.50 -22.72 -8.89
N GLU A 494 -12.47 -22.25 -10.14
CA GLU A 494 -12.36 -23.12 -11.31
C GLU A 494 -11.07 -23.94 -11.35
N LEU A 495 -9.94 -23.35 -10.95
CA LEU A 495 -8.66 -24.06 -10.83
C LEU A 495 -8.71 -25.14 -9.76
N ARG A 496 -9.29 -24.83 -8.59
CA ARG A 496 -9.45 -25.79 -7.50
C ARG A 496 -10.31 -26.97 -7.93
N GLU A 497 -11.51 -26.69 -8.43
CA GLU A 497 -12.46 -27.74 -8.82
C GLU A 497 -11.91 -28.58 -9.97
N SER A 498 -11.18 -27.98 -10.93
CA SER A 498 -10.53 -28.72 -12.01
C SER A 498 -9.48 -29.71 -11.48
N GLY A 499 -8.63 -29.31 -10.54
CA GLY A 499 -7.61 -30.20 -9.98
C GLY A 499 -8.19 -31.30 -9.08
N VAL A 500 -9.22 -30.99 -8.30
CA VAL A 500 -9.95 -31.99 -7.49
C VAL A 500 -10.65 -33.01 -8.38
N TYR A 501 -11.28 -32.56 -9.47
CA TYR A 501 -11.90 -33.46 -10.44
C TYR A 501 -10.89 -34.38 -11.11
N ALA A 502 -9.74 -33.85 -11.55
CA ALA A 502 -8.69 -34.64 -12.21
C ALA A 502 -8.23 -35.84 -11.35
N GLN A 503 -8.14 -35.66 -10.03
CA GLN A 503 -7.77 -36.71 -9.08
C GLN A 503 -8.92 -37.66 -8.74
N THR A 504 -10.12 -37.14 -8.51
CA THR A 504 -11.26 -37.96 -8.08
C THR A 504 -11.86 -38.79 -9.21
N SER A 505 -11.79 -38.32 -10.45
CA SER A 505 -12.27 -39.04 -11.65
C SER A 505 -11.24 -40.04 -12.19
N GLY A 506 -9.96 -39.90 -11.83
CA GLY A 506 -8.86 -40.70 -12.39
C GLY A 506 -8.58 -40.44 -13.87
N THR A 507 -9.08 -39.34 -14.44
CA THR A 507 -8.95 -38.99 -15.87
C THR A 507 -7.81 -38.04 -16.18
N GLU A 508 -7.16 -37.46 -15.15
CA GLU A 508 -6.14 -36.40 -15.29
C GLU A 508 -6.62 -35.21 -16.14
N ASP A 509 -7.92 -34.94 -16.12
CA ASP A 509 -8.53 -33.91 -16.96
C ASP A 509 -8.55 -32.54 -16.28
N PHE A 510 -7.71 -31.64 -16.78
CA PHE A 510 -7.55 -30.26 -16.32
C PHE A 510 -8.18 -29.22 -17.26
N SER A 511 -8.97 -29.66 -18.24
CA SER A 511 -9.52 -28.80 -19.30
C SER A 511 -10.34 -27.63 -18.75
N ARG A 512 -11.08 -27.84 -17.66
CA ARG A 512 -11.84 -26.79 -16.95
C ARG A 512 -10.95 -25.65 -16.48
N GLY A 513 -9.84 -25.95 -15.79
CA GLY A 513 -8.89 -24.94 -15.32
C GLY A 513 -8.21 -24.20 -16.46
N PHE A 514 -7.76 -24.92 -17.50
CA PHE A 514 -7.16 -24.30 -18.68
C PHE A 514 -8.14 -23.38 -19.42
N ALA A 515 -9.39 -23.80 -19.59
CA ALA A 515 -10.42 -22.97 -20.22
C ALA A 515 -10.64 -21.65 -19.45
N ALA A 516 -10.63 -21.69 -18.12
CA ALA A 516 -10.76 -20.49 -17.30
C ALA A 516 -9.58 -19.52 -17.48
N ILE A 517 -8.34 -20.04 -17.46
CA ILE A 517 -7.13 -19.24 -17.68
C ILE A 517 -7.11 -18.67 -19.11
N ASP A 518 -7.42 -19.50 -20.11
CA ASP A 518 -7.46 -19.09 -21.53
C ASP A 518 -8.53 -18.03 -21.80
N THR A 519 -9.66 -18.11 -21.11
CA THR A 519 -10.75 -17.12 -21.22
C THR A 519 -10.37 -15.77 -20.59
N LEU A 520 -9.80 -15.77 -19.39
CA LEU A 520 -9.44 -14.50 -18.72
C LEU A 520 -8.15 -13.89 -19.26
N PHE A 521 -7.16 -14.72 -19.61
CA PHE A 521 -5.84 -14.32 -20.07
C PHE A 521 -5.54 -14.89 -21.46
N PRO A 522 -6.18 -14.36 -22.51
CA PRO A 522 -5.92 -14.77 -23.90
C PRO A 522 -4.56 -14.26 -24.41
N GLN A 523 -4.02 -13.20 -23.81
CA GLN A 523 -2.66 -12.71 -23.99
C GLN A 523 -1.86 -12.97 -22.72
N ARG A 524 -0.57 -13.29 -22.89
CA ARG A 524 0.37 -13.64 -21.82
C ARG A 524 1.76 -13.20 -22.20
N ASP A 525 2.54 -12.74 -21.23
CA ASP A 525 3.97 -12.44 -21.42
C ASP A 525 4.82 -13.57 -20.80
N PRO A 526 5.46 -14.43 -21.61
CA PRO A 526 6.27 -15.53 -21.10
C PRO A 526 7.53 -15.09 -20.35
N ASP A 527 7.99 -13.85 -20.59
CA ASP A 527 9.14 -13.27 -19.89
C ASP A 527 8.72 -12.55 -18.59
N GLY A 528 7.41 -12.51 -18.32
CA GLY A 528 6.85 -11.89 -17.14
C GLY A 528 6.99 -12.74 -15.88
N GLY A 529 6.86 -12.11 -14.71
CA GLY A 529 7.01 -12.84 -13.46
C GLY A 529 7.07 -11.98 -12.21
N ILE A 530 6.96 -12.63 -11.05
CA ILE A 530 7.13 -11.99 -9.75
C ILE A 530 8.41 -12.52 -9.11
N SER A 531 9.27 -11.61 -8.68
CA SER A 531 10.50 -11.95 -7.97
C SER A 531 10.58 -11.23 -6.63
N MET A 532 10.72 -12.01 -5.57
CA MET A 532 10.77 -11.58 -4.18
C MET A 532 12.07 -12.06 -3.52
N LEU A 533 13.16 -12.15 -4.28
CA LEU A 533 14.42 -12.78 -3.88
C LEU A 533 14.83 -12.47 -2.43
N LEU A 534 14.72 -11.20 -2.01
CA LEU A 534 15.09 -10.69 -0.69
C LEU A 534 13.95 -9.86 -0.06
N SER A 535 12.72 -10.31 -0.28
CA SER A 535 11.51 -9.56 0.06
C SER A 535 10.34 -10.47 0.41
N GLN A 536 9.19 -9.87 0.70
CA GLN A 536 8.02 -10.58 1.20
C GLN A 536 6.70 -10.06 0.63
N VAL A 537 5.67 -10.88 0.77
CA VAL A 537 4.27 -10.59 0.45
C VAL A 537 3.45 -11.16 1.59
N GLN A 538 2.90 -10.31 2.46
CA GLN A 538 2.29 -10.75 3.72
C GLN A 538 0.97 -10.08 4.06
N THR A 539 0.12 -10.81 4.78
CA THR A 539 -1.08 -10.30 5.45
C THR A 539 -1.00 -10.63 6.94
N LEU A 540 -0.89 -9.62 7.81
CA LEU A 540 -0.67 -9.83 9.24
C LEU A 540 -1.96 -9.94 10.06
N ASP A 541 -2.98 -9.17 9.72
CA ASP A 541 -4.22 -9.02 10.49
C ASP A 541 -5.45 -9.48 9.67
N GLY A 542 -5.30 -10.63 9.03
CA GLY A 542 -6.27 -11.18 8.09
C GLY A 542 -6.18 -10.60 6.68
N GLY A 543 -7.00 -11.16 5.78
CA GLY A 543 -6.95 -10.90 4.35
C GLY A 543 -6.20 -12.02 3.62
N GLY A 544 -6.75 -12.49 2.49
CA GLY A 544 -6.09 -13.51 1.66
C GLY A 544 -5.02 -12.92 0.74
N ILE A 545 -4.22 -13.78 0.13
CA ILE A 545 -3.20 -13.44 -0.87
C ILE A 545 -3.52 -14.17 -2.17
N ASP A 546 -3.80 -13.42 -3.21
CA ASP A 546 -4.00 -13.93 -4.57
C ASP A 546 -2.82 -13.47 -5.46
N MET A 547 -2.09 -14.41 -6.05
CA MET A 547 -0.97 -14.12 -6.95
C MET A 547 -1.21 -14.75 -8.31
N LEU A 548 -1.25 -13.94 -9.37
CA LEU A 548 -1.54 -14.40 -10.73
C LEU A 548 -0.41 -14.03 -11.68
N VAL A 549 0.25 -15.03 -12.25
CA VAL A 549 1.31 -14.88 -13.23
C VAL A 549 1.00 -15.78 -14.44
N PRO A 550 -0.04 -15.47 -15.22
CA PRO A 550 -0.53 -16.35 -16.28
C PRO A 550 0.44 -16.56 -17.45
N GLY A 551 1.54 -15.79 -17.55
CA GLY A 551 2.57 -15.98 -18.57
C GLY A 551 3.88 -16.59 -18.09
N GLY A 552 4.24 -16.46 -16.82
CA GLY A 552 5.58 -16.83 -16.33
C GLY A 552 5.55 -17.42 -14.93
N GLY A 553 6.61 -17.17 -14.15
CA GLY A 553 6.82 -17.82 -12.84
C GLY A 553 6.91 -16.87 -11.65
N ILE A 554 6.94 -17.46 -10.46
CA ILE A 554 7.20 -16.77 -9.20
C ILE A 554 8.48 -17.33 -8.58
N ASN A 555 9.37 -16.43 -8.20
CA ASN A 555 10.51 -16.75 -7.36
C ASN A 555 10.35 -16.04 -6.00
N ALA A 556 10.02 -16.82 -4.97
CA ALA A 556 9.67 -16.31 -3.65
C ALA A 556 10.88 -16.06 -2.73
N GLY A 557 12.10 -16.43 -3.14
CA GLY A 557 13.25 -16.38 -2.23
C GLY A 557 14.61 -16.61 -2.84
N ALA A 558 15.66 -16.24 -2.11
CA ALA A 558 17.04 -16.50 -2.50
C ALA A 558 17.39 -17.99 -2.37
N ALA A 559 18.33 -18.45 -3.20
CA ALA A 559 18.84 -19.82 -3.13
C ALA A 559 19.89 -20.04 -2.02
N SER A 560 20.34 -18.98 -1.32
CA SER A 560 21.34 -19.06 -0.23
C SER A 560 21.14 -17.95 0.80
N ASP A 561 21.03 -18.32 2.08
CA ASP A 561 20.83 -17.40 3.22
C ASP A 561 22.11 -16.69 3.67
N THR A 562 23.28 -17.06 3.15
CA THR A 562 24.59 -16.57 3.63
C THR A 562 24.96 -15.14 3.21
N LEU A 563 24.08 -14.44 2.50
CA LEU A 563 24.40 -13.17 1.83
C LEU A 563 23.63 -11.96 2.38
N ILE A 564 22.68 -12.13 3.30
CA ILE A 564 21.73 -11.07 3.69
C ILE A 564 21.46 -11.05 5.20
N ASP A 565 21.43 -9.85 5.77
CA ASP A 565 20.97 -9.54 7.13
C ASP A 565 19.45 -9.25 7.12
N LYS A 566 18.65 -10.23 6.70
CA LYS A 566 17.18 -10.27 6.83
C LYS A 566 16.78 -11.52 7.59
N GLY A 567 15.92 -11.36 8.58
CA GLY A 567 15.33 -12.44 9.33
C GLY A 567 14.34 -13.25 8.49
N ALA A 568 14.08 -14.48 8.91
CA ALA A 568 13.13 -15.35 8.21
C ALA A 568 11.67 -14.86 8.26
N SER A 569 11.34 -13.91 9.14
CA SER A 569 10.05 -13.20 9.20
C SER A 569 9.88 -12.19 8.08
N GLU A 570 10.98 -11.75 7.47
CA GLU A 570 11.02 -10.66 6.49
C GLU A 570 11.02 -11.18 5.03
N LEU A 571 10.73 -12.48 4.85
CA LEU A 571 10.87 -13.19 3.57
C LEU A 571 9.69 -14.13 3.31
N GLY A 572 9.38 -14.31 2.02
CA GLY A 572 8.39 -15.27 1.53
C GLY A 572 6.96 -14.73 1.46
N ILE A 573 6.02 -15.65 1.29
CA ILE A 573 4.58 -15.36 1.13
C ILE A 573 3.85 -15.89 2.36
N VAL A 574 3.20 -15.03 3.14
CA VAL A 574 2.59 -15.45 4.42
C VAL A 574 1.25 -14.76 4.66
N ALA A 575 0.20 -15.57 4.80
CA ALA A 575 -1.04 -15.16 5.46
C ALA A 575 -1.01 -15.62 6.93
N ALA A 576 -0.76 -14.67 7.84
CA ALA A 576 -0.45 -14.96 9.23
C ALA A 576 -1.70 -15.33 10.07
N GLN A 577 -2.83 -14.70 9.76
CA GLN A 577 -4.12 -14.98 10.36
C GLN A 577 -5.09 -15.56 9.31
N ALA A 578 -6.40 -15.33 9.48
CA ALA A 578 -7.43 -15.81 8.56
C ALA A 578 -7.24 -15.23 7.15
N GLY A 579 -7.00 -16.10 6.17
CA GLY A 579 -6.81 -15.73 4.78
C GLY A 579 -6.20 -16.88 3.99
N ASP A 580 -6.79 -17.19 2.83
CA ASP A 580 -6.25 -18.18 1.91
C ASP A 580 -5.07 -17.61 1.12
N VAL A 581 -4.17 -18.47 0.68
CA VAL A 581 -3.10 -18.13 -0.27
C VAL A 581 -3.37 -18.88 -1.57
N ASN A 582 -3.69 -18.13 -2.63
CA ASN A 582 -3.96 -18.67 -3.96
C ASN A 582 -2.92 -18.19 -4.97
N ILE A 583 -2.27 -19.12 -5.67
CA ILE A 583 -1.20 -18.84 -6.61
C ILE A 583 -1.51 -19.51 -7.95
N LEU A 584 -1.49 -18.72 -9.02
CA LEU A 584 -1.51 -19.16 -10.41
C LEU A 584 -0.21 -18.74 -11.08
N VAL A 585 0.51 -19.69 -11.65
CA VAL A 585 1.68 -19.47 -12.50
C VAL A 585 1.57 -20.27 -13.80
N ASP A 586 2.16 -19.78 -14.88
CA ASP A 586 2.35 -20.59 -16.09
C ASP A 586 3.60 -21.46 -15.98
N GLY A 587 4.72 -20.84 -15.59
CA GLY A 587 5.99 -21.51 -15.36
C GLY A 587 6.12 -22.03 -13.93
N ASP A 588 7.29 -21.89 -13.33
CA ASP A 588 7.60 -22.47 -12.02
C ASP A 588 7.18 -21.58 -10.85
N LEU A 589 6.75 -22.20 -9.74
CA LEU A 589 6.80 -21.61 -8.40
C LEU A 589 8.06 -22.12 -7.70
N LEU A 590 9.00 -21.22 -7.42
CA LEU A 590 10.26 -21.52 -6.74
C LEU A 590 10.29 -20.88 -5.35
N VAL A 591 10.16 -21.69 -4.30
CA VAL A 591 10.17 -21.21 -2.90
C VAL A 591 11.59 -21.02 -2.34
N ASN A 592 12.56 -21.80 -2.82
CA ASN A 592 13.97 -21.74 -2.40
C ASN A 592 14.17 -21.88 -0.87
N SER A 593 14.90 -20.99 -0.19
CA SER A 593 15.08 -21.07 1.27
C SER A 593 13.92 -20.46 2.07
N THR A 594 12.87 -19.95 1.41
CA THR A 594 11.77 -19.20 2.04
C THR A 594 10.54 -20.06 2.30
N ARG A 595 9.34 -19.44 2.31
CA ARG A 595 8.08 -20.04 2.72
C ARG A 595 6.89 -19.50 1.93
N VAL A 596 5.87 -20.33 1.76
CA VAL A 596 4.53 -19.95 1.28
C VAL A 596 3.50 -20.56 2.22
N PHE A 597 3.03 -19.77 3.18
CA PHE A 597 2.20 -20.26 4.29
C PHE A 597 0.85 -19.55 4.37
N ALA A 598 -0.22 -20.33 4.42
CA ALA A 598 -1.54 -19.92 4.90
C ALA A 598 -1.75 -20.54 6.29
N LEU A 599 -1.49 -19.77 7.36
CA LEU A 599 -1.45 -20.35 8.71
C LEU A 599 -2.82 -20.75 9.25
N GLN A 600 -3.87 -20.02 8.85
CA GLN A 600 -5.27 -20.29 9.24
C GLN A 600 -6.23 -20.35 8.04
N GLY A 601 -5.68 -20.46 6.83
CA GLY A 601 -6.45 -20.56 5.58
C GLY A 601 -5.93 -21.69 4.70
N ASP A 602 -6.58 -21.87 3.56
CA ASP A 602 -6.20 -22.87 2.58
C ASP A 602 -5.09 -22.36 1.65
N LEU A 603 -4.29 -23.29 1.13
CA LEU A 603 -3.25 -23.03 0.14
C LEU A 603 -3.65 -23.66 -1.20
N LEU A 604 -3.82 -22.84 -2.24
CA LEU A 604 -4.01 -23.30 -3.62
C LEU A 604 -2.82 -22.85 -4.46
N VAL A 605 -2.17 -23.79 -5.15
CA VAL A 605 -1.13 -23.48 -6.13
C VAL A 605 -1.41 -24.21 -7.43
N TRP A 606 -1.51 -23.48 -8.52
CA TRP A 606 -1.63 -23.99 -9.88
C TRP A 606 -0.42 -23.55 -10.71
N SER A 607 0.30 -24.51 -11.30
CA SER A 607 1.33 -24.29 -12.32
C SER A 607 0.95 -24.95 -13.63
N SER A 608 0.72 -24.15 -14.68
CA SER A 608 0.15 -24.64 -15.95
C SER A 608 1.11 -25.49 -16.78
N ASN A 609 2.36 -25.04 -16.91
CA ASN A 609 3.40 -25.59 -17.78
C ASN A 609 4.76 -25.76 -17.06
N GLY A 610 4.85 -25.41 -15.77
CA GLY A 610 6.03 -25.59 -14.94
C GLY A 610 5.79 -26.51 -13.76
N GLY A 611 6.70 -26.45 -12.78
CA GLY A 611 6.63 -27.21 -11.54
C GLY A 611 6.38 -26.34 -10.31
N ILE A 612 6.12 -27.03 -9.20
CA ILE A 612 6.00 -26.45 -7.86
C ILE A 612 7.17 -26.98 -7.04
N ASP A 613 8.11 -26.12 -6.68
CA ASP A 613 9.26 -26.47 -5.83
C ASP A 613 9.11 -25.81 -4.45
N ALA A 614 8.83 -26.63 -3.43
CA ALA A 614 8.72 -26.20 -2.04
C ALA A 614 10.06 -25.74 -1.46
N GLY A 615 11.18 -26.01 -2.13
CA GLY A 615 12.48 -25.44 -1.81
C GLY A 615 13.32 -26.26 -0.82
N LYS A 616 14.42 -25.65 -0.40
CA LYS A 616 15.51 -26.31 0.37
C LYS A 616 15.83 -25.62 1.70
N GLY A 617 14.99 -24.68 2.13
CA GLY A 617 15.16 -24.03 3.43
C GLY A 617 14.97 -25.00 4.59
N ALA A 618 15.57 -24.71 5.74
CA ALA A 618 15.52 -25.60 6.89
C ALA A 618 14.13 -25.59 7.56
N LYS A 619 13.64 -26.79 7.92
CA LYS A 619 12.35 -26.98 8.60
C LYS A 619 12.26 -26.37 10.01
N THR A 620 13.41 -26.14 10.64
CA THR A 620 13.53 -25.63 12.02
C THR A 620 13.89 -24.16 12.08
N VAL A 621 13.78 -23.40 10.99
CA VAL A 621 14.01 -21.95 11.02
C VAL A 621 12.84 -21.31 11.74
N THR A 622 12.95 -21.19 13.07
CA THR A 622 12.01 -20.45 13.90
C THR A 622 12.15 -18.98 13.56
N SER A 623 11.14 -18.46 12.89
CA SER A 623 10.95 -17.03 12.80
C SER A 623 9.99 -16.64 13.91
N ILE A 624 10.47 -15.84 14.87
CA ILE A 624 9.59 -15.18 15.82
C ILE A 624 9.34 -13.80 15.22
N PRO A 625 8.15 -13.54 14.63
CA PRO A 625 7.84 -12.20 14.15
C PRO A 625 7.99 -11.21 15.31
N ALA A 626 8.41 -9.98 15.00
CA ALA A 626 8.50 -8.95 16.02
C ALA A 626 7.13 -8.81 16.73
N PRO A 627 7.11 -8.65 18.07
CA PRO A 627 5.87 -8.44 18.79
C PRO A 627 5.11 -7.26 18.21
N ILE A 628 3.86 -7.50 17.84
CA ILE A 628 2.95 -6.46 17.40
C ILE A 628 2.50 -5.71 18.65
N THR A 629 2.85 -4.43 18.73
CA THR A 629 2.36 -3.57 19.81
C THR A 629 1.09 -2.87 19.33
N ARG A 630 -0.06 -3.28 19.86
CA ARG A 630 -1.35 -2.60 19.68
C ARG A 630 -1.71 -1.81 20.92
N ILE A 631 -2.45 -0.73 20.77
CA ILE A 631 -3.08 -0.05 21.92
C ILE A 631 -4.55 -0.45 21.94
N GLY A 632 -4.96 -1.19 22.96
CA GLY A 632 -6.31 -1.67 23.14
C GLY A 632 -7.34 -0.56 23.42
N PRO A 633 -8.63 -0.90 23.46
CA PRO A 633 -9.73 0.07 23.49
C PRO A 633 -9.73 0.97 24.74
N SER A 634 -9.18 0.49 25.87
CA SER A 634 -9.05 1.28 27.11
C SER A 634 -7.69 2.00 27.26
N GLY A 635 -6.87 2.02 26.20
CA GLY A 635 -5.56 2.68 26.21
C GLY A 635 -4.42 1.82 26.76
N GLU A 636 -4.67 0.54 27.01
CA GLU A 636 -3.67 -0.45 27.40
C GLU A 636 -2.79 -0.84 26.21
N THR A 637 -1.47 -0.94 26.42
CA THR A 637 -0.57 -1.51 25.41
C THR A 637 -0.74 -3.03 25.41
N VAL A 638 -1.37 -3.57 24.38
CA VAL A 638 -1.46 -5.01 24.10
C VAL A 638 -0.29 -5.38 23.21
N ILE A 639 0.68 -6.10 23.78
CA ILE A 639 1.76 -6.71 23.01
C ILE A 639 1.30 -8.10 22.60
N GLU A 640 0.96 -8.25 21.34
CA GLU A 640 0.62 -9.52 20.73
C GLU A 640 1.87 -10.10 20.07
N PHE A 641 2.21 -11.33 20.42
CA PHE A 641 3.27 -12.07 19.73
C PHE A 641 2.57 -12.88 18.64
N PRO A 642 2.76 -12.55 17.35
CA PRO A 642 2.27 -13.40 16.29
C PRO A 642 2.82 -14.82 16.51
N PRO A 643 2.07 -15.87 16.12
CA PRO A 643 2.55 -17.23 16.27
C PRO A 643 3.93 -17.34 15.61
N ALA A 644 4.91 -17.89 16.34
CA ALA A 644 6.22 -18.15 15.77
C ALA A 644 6.04 -19.04 14.55
N VAL A 645 6.51 -18.56 13.41
CA VAL A 645 6.35 -19.26 12.13
C VAL A 645 7.60 -20.09 11.92
N GLU A 646 7.49 -21.40 12.17
CA GLU A 646 8.61 -22.32 12.03
C GLU A 646 8.72 -22.93 10.64
N GLY A 647 9.92 -22.83 10.08
CA GLY A 647 10.37 -23.56 8.91
C GLY A 647 10.13 -22.87 7.58
N SER A 648 10.66 -23.51 6.55
CA SER A 648 10.51 -23.16 5.14
C SER A 648 9.47 -24.08 4.47
N GLY A 649 9.16 -23.85 3.20
CA GLY A 649 8.33 -24.77 2.41
C GLY A 649 6.93 -24.28 2.12
N LEU A 650 6.01 -25.22 1.90
CA LEU A 650 4.59 -24.95 1.65
C LEU A 650 3.76 -25.37 2.87
N GLN A 651 2.83 -24.51 3.29
CA GLN A 651 1.92 -24.82 4.40
C GLN A 651 0.53 -24.23 4.20
N GLY A 652 -0.50 -25.00 4.52
CA GLY A 652 -1.90 -24.56 4.56
C GLY A 652 -2.73 -25.36 5.57
N VAL A 653 -3.94 -24.91 5.87
CA VAL A 653 -4.94 -25.75 6.55
C VAL A 653 -5.28 -26.92 5.65
N ASN A 654 -5.91 -26.67 4.52
CA ASN A 654 -5.88 -27.60 3.39
C ASN A 654 -4.90 -27.11 2.34
N ALA A 655 -4.33 -28.03 1.55
CA ALA A 655 -3.54 -27.63 0.38
C ALA A 655 -3.99 -28.36 -0.89
N PHE A 656 -4.03 -27.58 -1.96
CA PHE A 656 -4.39 -28.00 -3.31
C PHE A 656 -3.24 -27.60 -4.23
N LEU A 657 -2.39 -28.56 -4.61
CA LEU A 657 -1.21 -28.30 -5.43
C LEU A 657 -1.37 -29.01 -6.77
N PHE A 658 -1.43 -28.24 -7.85
CA PHE A 658 -1.70 -28.73 -9.20
C PHE A 658 -0.61 -28.27 -10.16
N ALA A 659 0.07 -29.23 -10.78
CA ALA A 659 1.05 -29.01 -11.84
C ALA A 659 0.74 -29.94 -13.03
N PRO A 660 -0.34 -29.68 -13.81
CA PRO A 660 -0.84 -30.60 -14.83
C PRO A 660 0.19 -31.06 -15.87
N ARG A 661 1.21 -30.23 -16.14
CA ARG A 661 2.29 -30.52 -17.09
C ARG A 661 3.68 -30.45 -16.47
N GLY A 662 3.78 -30.54 -15.15
CA GLY A 662 5.07 -30.52 -14.46
C GLY A 662 5.06 -31.30 -13.15
N ALA A 663 6.14 -31.13 -12.40
CA ALA A 663 6.37 -31.89 -11.17
C ALA A 663 6.08 -31.06 -9.92
N ILE A 664 5.65 -31.74 -8.86
CA ILE A 664 5.60 -31.19 -7.50
C ILE A 664 6.80 -31.76 -6.75
N ASN A 665 7.70 -30.89 -6.30
CA ASN A 665 8.87 -31.26 -5.52
C ASN A 665 8.73 -30.72 -4.09
N ALA A 666 8.63 -31.64 -3.13
CA ALA A 666 8.58 -31.27 -1.71
C ALA A 666 9.94 -30.75 -1.18
N GLY A 667 11.02 -30.94 -1.94
CA GLY A 667 12.36 -30.45 -1.59
C GLY A 667 12.84 -30.94 -0.23
N ASP A 668 13.70 -30.16 0.44
CA ASP A 668 14.11 -30.41 1.84
C ASP A 668 13.21 -29.65 2.83
N ALA A 669 12.61 -28.54 2.38
CA ALA A 669 11.74 -27.69 3.18
C ALA A 669 10.39 -28.36 3.53
N GLY A 670 9.89 -29.19 2.61
CA GLY A 670 8.69 -30.01 2.81
C GLY A 670 7.38 -29.31 2.50
N ILE A 671 6.32 -30.12 2.45
CA ILE A 671 4.93 -29.71 2.28
C ILE A 671 4.17 -30.14 3.52
N ARG A 672 3.47 -29.20 4.18
CA ARG A 672 2.79 -29.43 5.45
C ARG A 672 1.33 -29.02 5.39
N THR A 673 0.43 -29.87 5.85
CA THR A 673 -1.00 -29.54 5.95
C THR A 673 -1.56 -30.05 7.28
N SER A 674 -2.39 -29.24 7.95
CA SER A 674 -3.09 -29.68 9.17
C SER A 674 -4.39 -30.43 8.84
N GLY A 675 -5.00 -30.14 7.69
CA GLY A 675 -6.16 -30.78 7.11
C GLY A 675 -5.82 -31.65 5.90
N ASN A 676 -6.59 -31.51 4.82
CA ASN A 676 -6.48 -32.36 3.64
C ASN A 676 -5.43 -31.86 2.64
N LEU A 677 -4.81 -32.79 1.92
CA LEU A 677 -3.89 -32.50 0.83
C LEU A 677 -4.38 -33.15 -0.47
N THR A 678 -4.55 -32.36 -1.52
CA THR A 678 -4.79 -32.86 -2.88
C THR A 678 -3.65 -32.44 -3.79
N LEU A 679 -2.96 -33.43 -4.36
CA LEU A 679 -1.90 -33.23 -5.35
C LEU A 679 -2.35 -33.74 -6.71
N ALA A 680 -2.04 -33.00 -7.77
CA ALA A 680 -2.19 -33.50 -9.13
C ALA A 680 -1.05 -32.99 -10.01
N ALA A 681 -0.16 -33.87 -10.44
CA ALA A 681 1.03 -33.52 -11.21
C ALA A 681 1.51 -34.70 -12.05
N THR A 682 2.39 -34.45 -13.01
CA THR A 682 3.01 -35.53 -13.80
C THR A 682 3.95 -36.38 -12.95
N GLU A 683 4.54 -35.78 -11.92
CA GLU A 683 5.45 -36.43 -10.98
C GLU A 683 5.39 -35.73 -9.62
N VAL A 684 5.50 -36.51 -8.53
CA VAL A 684 5.65 -36.00 -7.17
C VAL A 684 6.98 -36.50 -6.61
N ILE A 685 7.88 -35.58 -6.30
CA ILE A 685 9.23 -35.83 -5.80
C ILE A 685 9.30 -35.49 -4.32
N GLY A 686 9.97 -36.35 -3.54
CA GLY A 686 10.13 -36.15 -2.10
C GLY A 686 8.86 -36.44 -1.31
N ALA A 687 8.09 -37.46 -1.68
CA ALA A 687 6.86 -37.86 -0.98
C ALA A 687 7.09 -38.12 0.53
N ASP A 688 8.28 -38.59 0.92
CA ASP A 688 8.69 -38.77 2.32
C ASP A 688 8.79 -37.43 3.09
N ASN A 689 8.80 -36.30 2.38
CA ASN A 689 8.86 -34.96 2.94
C ASN A 689 7.51 -34.22 2.90
N ILE A 690 6.42 -34.98 2.84
CA ILE A 690 5.05 -34.47 2.83
C ILE A 690 4.36 -34.93 4.12
N ASP A 691 3.95 -33.96 4.95
CA ASP A 691 3.24 -34.19 6.21
C ASP A 691 1.78 -33.73 6.09
N VAL A 692 0.84 -34.64 6.37
CA VAL A 692 -0.60 -34.44 6.19
C VAL A 692 -1.33 -34.82 7.47
N GLY A 693 -2.04 -33.85 8.03
CA GLY A 693 -2.88 -34.06 9.22
C GLY A 693 -4.17 -34.82 8.92
N GLY A 694 -4.76 -34.61 7.75
CA GLY A 694 -6.02 -35.22 7.28
C GLY A 694 -5.84 -36.24 6.16
N VAL A 695 -6.70 -36.17 5.14
CA VAL A 695 -6.70 -37.10 4.00
C VAL A 695 -5.76 -36.59 2.90
N SER A 696 -4.89 -37.47 2.38
CA SER A 696 -4.05 -37.19 1.23
C SER A 696 -4.56 -37.89 -0.03
N VAL A 697 -4.60 -37.16 -1.14
CA VAL A 697 -4.93 -37.64 -2.49
C VAL A 697 -3.81 -37.24 -3.44
N GLY A 698 -3.34 -38.17 -4.28
CA GLY A 698 -2.28 -37.92 -5.28
C GLY A 698 -0.84 -38.01 -4.75
N VAL A 699 -0.63 -38.33 -3.47
CA VAL A 699 0.72 -38.62 -2.92
C VAL A 699 1.12 -40.05 -3.28
N PRO A 700 2.29 -40.30 -3.91
CA PRO A 700 2.76 -41.65 -4.18
C PRO A 700 2.89 -42.47 -2.89
N ALA A 701 2.39 -43.71 -2.89
CA ALA A 701 2.61 -44.62 -1.78
C ALA A 701 4.11 -44.91 -1.65
N ALA A 702 4.70 -44.66 -0.48
CA ALA A 702 6.11 -44.93 -0.22
C ALA A 702 6.43 -46.38 -0.62
N SER A 703 7.48 -46.58 -1.42
CA SER A 703 7.93 -47.91 -1.80
C SER A 703 8.47 -48.60 -0.55
N ALA A 704 7.62 -49.39 0.12
CA ALA A 704 8.08 -50.33 1.13
C ALA A 704 9.13 -51.24 0.48
N GLY A 705 10.34 -51.22 1.02
CA GLY A 705 11.44 -52.06 0.57
C GLY A 705 10.98 -53.51 0.38
N VAL A 706 11.40 -54.09 -0.74
CA VAL A 706 11.13 -55.47 -1.17
C VAL A 706 11.16 -56.44 0.02
N GLY A 707 10.00 -56.90 0.48
CA GLY A 707 9.95 -57.80 1.62
C GLY A 707 8.59 -58.14 2.24
N ALA A 708 7.51 -58.34 1.47
CA ALA A 708 6.37 -59.17 1.91
C ALA A 708 5.40 -59.41 0.74
N GLY A 709 5.26 -60.66 0.31
CA GLY A 709 4.22 -61.07 -0.63
C GLY A 709 2.86 -61.24 0.07
N PHE A 710 1.80 -60.89 -0.66
CA PHE A 710 0.38 -61.25 -0.45
C PHE A 710 -0.29 -60.75 0.85
N VAL A 711 -1.26 -59.83 0.77
CA VAL A 711 -2.73 -60.07 0.73
C VAL A 711 -3.48 -58.72 0.81
N GLY A 712 -4.40 -58.46 -0.13
CA GLY A 712 -5.64 -57.71 0.13
C GLY A 712 -5.66 -56.20 -0.16
N ALA A 713 -6.46 -55.81 -1.15
CA ALA A 713 -6.76 -54.42 -1.51
C ALA A 713 -7.48 -53.64 -0.39
N GLY A 714 -7.13 -52.35 -0.24
CA GLY A 714 -7.86 -51.37 0.56
C GLY A 714 -6.97 -50.20 0.98
N ASN A 715 -7.25 -49.00 0.47
CA ASN A 715 -6.59 -47.75 0.86
C ASN A 715 -6.84 -47.46 2.36
N ALA A 716 -5.91 -47.87 3.21
CA ALA A 716 -5.86 -47.55 4.63
C ALA A 716 -4.41 -47.75 5.12
N ALA A 717 -3.48 -46.89 4.71
CA ALA A 717 -2.06 -47.02 5.07
C ALA A 717 -1.45 -45.76 5.74
N SER A 718 -2.22 -44.68 5.93
CA SER A 718 -1.71 -43.46 6.59
C SER A 718 -1.90 -43.42 8.11
N SER A 719 -2.63 -44.38 8.70
CA SER A 719 -2.88 -44.43 10.15
C SER A 719 -1.85 -45.24 10.94
N THR A 720 -0.94 -45.98 10.29
CA THR A 720 -0.07 -46.96 10.97
C THR A 720 1.27 -46.35 11.41
N SER A 721 1.73 -45.26 10.82
CA SER A 721 2.98 -44.57 11.22
C SER A 721 2.83 -43.77 12.51
N LYS A 722 1.66 -43.13 12.75
CA LYS A 722 1.40 -42.36 13.98
C LYS A 722 1.31 -43.22 15.25
N LEU A 723 0.78 -44.46 15.13
CA LEU A 723 0.72 -45.42 16.24
C LEU A 723 2.12 -45.92 16.67
N ALA A 724 3.09 -45.94 15.76
CA ALA A 724 4.46 -46.32 16.10
C ALA A 724 5.17 -45.21 16.91
N GLU A 725 4.98 -43.94 16.55
CA GLU A 725 5.54 -42.80 17.28
C GLU A 725 4.90 -42.60 18.66
N GLU A 726 3.58 -42.77 18.77
CA GLU A 726 2.86 -42.66 20.05
C GLU A 726 3.27 -43.78 21.04
N SER A 727 3.67 -44.95 20.53
CA SER A 727 4.22 -46.05 21.36
C SER A 727 5.66 -45.81 21.85
N THR A 728 6.39 -44.87 21.24
CA THR A 728 7.76 -44.53 21.66
C THR A 728 7.79 -43.33 22.62
N GLY A 729 6.73 -42.50 22.63
CA GLY A 729 6.59 -41.33 23.50
C GLY A 729 6.10 -41.61 24.93
N SER A 730 5.54 -42.79 25.21
CA SER A 730 4.94 -43.11 26.52
C SER A 730 5.87 -43.79 27.53
N ILE A 731 7.19 -43.86 27.28
CA ILE A 731 8.16 -44.55 28.16
C ILE A 731 8.85 -43.58 29.15
N GLY A 732 8.55 -42.29 29.12
CA GLY A 732 9.14 -41.28 30.01
C GLY A 732 8.18 -40.71 31.05
N GLY A 733 7.87 -41.44 32.13
CA GLY A 733 7.15 -40.83 33.26
C GLY A 733 6.66 -41.77 34.37
N GLY A 734 7.51 -41.98 35.38
CA GLY A 734 7.15 -42.03 36.82
C GLY A 734 6.36 -43.20 37.42
N GLY A 735 6.93 -43.79 38.48
CA GLY A 735 6.18 -44.30 39.63
C GLY A 735 6.18 -45.82 39.82
N ASP A 736 6.73 -46.26 40.96
CA ASP A 736 6.80 -47.64 41.42
C ASP A 736 5.42 -48.29 41.71
N GLU A 737 5.42 -49.64 41.67
CA GLU A 737 4.52 -50.63 42.31
C GLU A 737 3.46 -51.39 41.47
N GLU A 738 3.69 -52.73 41.47
CA GLU A 738 2.79 -53.91 41.44
C GLU A 738 2.08 -54.43 40.15
N GLU A 739 2.72 -55.47 39.60
CA GLU A 739 2.20 -56.82 39.24
C GLU A 739 1.17 -57.11 38.11
N THR A 740 1.64 -58.03 37.24
CA THR A 740 0.98 -59.12 36.48
C THR A 740 0.38 -58.88 35.09
N GLY A 741 1.00 -59.50 34.06
CA GLY A 741 0.39 -59.69 32.74
C GLY A 741 1.35 -60.09 31.60
N GLN A 742 1.90 -61.30 31.66
CA GLN A 742 2.63 -62.10 30.63
C GLN A 742 3.06 -61.47 29.28
N GLN A 743 4.39 -61.48 29.11
CA GLN A 743 5.17 -61.29 27.90
C GLN A 743 4.96 -62.38 26.84
N ALA A 744 4.88 -61.98 25.56
CA ALA A 744 5.38 -62.77 24.43
C ALA A 744 6.68 -62.11 23.93
N ALA A 745 7.79 -62.83 24.11
CA ALA A 745 9.14 -62.38 23.85
C ALA A 745 9.49 -62.36 22.35
N VAL A 746 10.17 -61.31 21.90
CA VAL A 746 11.06 -61.37 20.73
C VAL A 746 12.43 -60.87 21.17
N GLY A 747 13.41 -61.76 21.13
CA GLY A 747 14.72 -61.60 21.74
C GLY A 747 15.62 -60.63 20.97
N ILE A 748 16.19 -59.66 21.70
CA ILE A 748 17.30 -58.82 21.24
C ILE A 748 18.61 -59.48 21.69
N LEU A 749 19.49 -59.78 20.72
CA LEU A 749 20.87 -60.18 20.94
C LEU A 749 21.65 -58.98 21.51
N SER A 750 22.06 -59.08 22.77
CA SER A 750 23.00 -58.16 23.42
C SER A 750 24.43 -58.67 23.24
N VAL A 751 25.29 -57.86 22.61
CA VAL A 751 26.76 -58.04 22.63
C VAL A 751 27.32 -57.05 23.65
N LYS A 752 27.88 -57.56 24.74
CA LYS A 752 28.52 -56.77 25.80
C LYS A 752 30.03 -56.94 25.70
N VAL A 753 30.74 -55.86 25.37
CA VAL A 753 32.21 -55.81 25.44
C VAL A 753 32.61 -55.57 26.90
N VAL A 754 33.36 -56.50 27.46
CA VAL A 754 33.94 -56.42 28.81
C VAL A 754 35.36 -55.89 28.68
N GLY A 755 35.69 -54.82 29.41
CA GLY A 755 36.99 -54.15 29.38
C GLY A 755 38.15 -54.99 29.91
N PHE A 756 39.38 -54.58 29.56
CA PHE A 756 40.63 -55.21 30.01
C PHE A 756 41.37 -54.31 31.02
N GLY A 757 41.52 -54.84 32.23
CA GLY A 757 42.60 -54.72 33.24
C GLY A 757 43.43 -53.44 33.41
N ASP A 758 43.52 -52.99 34.67
CA ASP A 758 44.46 -52.00 35.19
C ASP A 758 45.94 -52.46 35.17
N CYS A 759 46.86 -51.52 34.88
CA CYS A 759 48.31 -51.73 34.97
C CYS A 759 48.85 -51.55 36.41
N PRO A 760 49.63 -52.50 36.96
CA PRO A 760 50.26 -52.36 38.28
C PRO A 760 51.48 -51.42 38.27
N ALA A 761 51.69 -50.72 39.40
CA ALA A 761 52.59 -49.58 39.57
C ALA A 761 54.12 -49.81 39.41
N ASN A 762 54.58 -51.00 38.99
CA ASN A 762 56.02 -51.32 38.88
C ASN A 762 56.43 -51.91 37.51
N ASP A 763 55.65 -51.66 36.45
CA ASP A 763 56.02 -52.09 35.09
C ASP A 763 56.77 -50.97 34.33
N PRO A 764 58.07 -51.13 34.01
CA PRO A 764 58.87 -50.12 33.33
C PRO A 764 58.54 -49.92 31.84
N ASP A 765 57.64 -50.71 31.24
CA ASP A 765 57.25 -50.58 29.83
C ASP A 765 55.93 -49.82 29.60
N CYS A 766 55.27 -49.32 30.66
CA CYS A 766 54.15 -48.40 30.54
C CYS A 766 54.63 -46.93 30.46
N GLY A 767 55.30 -46.56 29.37
CA GLY A 767 55.67 -45.17 29.14
C GLY A 767 56.18 -44.88 27.73
N ARG A 768 55.34 -44.23 26.91
CA ARG A 768 55.71 -43.17 25.94
C ARG A 768 54.49 -42.51 25.32
#